data_AF-A0A0C3Q882-F1
#
_entry.id   AF-A0A0C3Q882-F1
#
_cell.length_a   1.000
_cell.length_b   1.000
_cell.length_c   1.000
_cell.angle_alpha   90.00
_cell.angle_beta   90.00
_cell.angle_gamma   90.00
#
_symmetry.space_group_name_H-M   'P 1'
#
loop_
_entity.id
_entity.type
_entity.pdbx_description
1 polymer ?
#
loop_
_entity_poly.entity_id
_entity_poly.type
_entity_poly.pdbx_seq_one_letter_code
_entity_poly.pdbx_strand_id
1 'polypeptide(L)'
;MGRVHFSHARYQDAASLFQEVLEVASHDNESAEALHWLGNILAAQCKYPEAEEFYSRAQDTYARVGNDLGVAYTLEGLGSVYHRQSRLTEAEVSFTGAYHIYDGLGDKQGQANTFCGLGYLYQAQSNHLKAEWSFIRAQQIYACIGDGQGRAKTLEGLGNIHRLQSKFAKAQESLTRAKSIYARIGDDVGRANALLGLGHVYCARFNYPQAESSFTRALEINTRIGNGEGQANAIYGLGEVSRLQSKYNEAALSYTQAQEIYTRIGHDEGQANVLYGLGEVHRHQLEYTEAESSYTQARTIYALIGNREGRASTLYSLGEVYLHQSKYAEAETSFTQAHESYSRIGDGGVRALDTLYCIGQVYEEDPPDEPSYTHALELYPGVRDQYTEARLSYTCKQKNTLDKASRVAQADALYGLGEVYRQQSKYNEAESSYNRALQIYTRNWSPMGRPNALYRLGEVYCRQSKYTEAESVFTKAQKIYTRVDNSEGQANVLYGLGEVYRHQFKYTEAVSSYTQAQEAYTRACNAEGQANALYWLGEVYRHQFKYTEAESSYTQAQGVYTRTCNDEGQANVLYGLGEVYRHCFKYTEAKSTYTWAHTIYTRLGNGEGQANVLYGLREVKINWYQLGPITFRLTQRDPPSSIRFHLLR
;
A
#
# COMPACT_ATOMS: atom_id res chain seq x y z
N MET A 1 39.10 -18.11 37.56
CA MET A 1 38.99 -19.37 36.79
C MET A 1 37.64 -19.50 36.10
N GLY A 2 36.51 -19.33 36.81
CA GLY A 2 35.16 -19.39 36.23
C GLY A 2 34.94 -18.52 34.99
N ARG A 3 35.39 -17.25 35.00
CA ARG A 3 35.34 -16.33 33.84
C ARG A 3 36.04 -16.89 32.59
N VAL A 4 37.13 -17.62 32.77
CA VAL A 4 37.89 -18.26 31.67
C VAL A 4 37.15 -19.47 31.13
N HIS A 5 36.53 -20.28 32.00
CA HIS A 5 35.67 -21.38 31.54
C HIS A 5 34.47 -20.85 30.75
N PHE A 6 33.86 -19.76 31.23
CA PHE A 6 32.77 -19.07 30.52
C PHE A 6 33.20 -18.60 29.12
N SER A 7 34.38 -17.97 28.99
CA SER A 7 34.87 -17.50 27.69
C SER A 7 35.18 -18.63 26.69
N HIS A 8 35.40 -19.85 27.19
CA HIS A 8 35.60 -21.06 26.37
C HIS A 8 34.31 -21.88 26.20
N ALA A 9 33.14 -21.30 26.50
CA ALA A 9 31.83 -21.95 26.47
C ALA A 9 31.73 -23.23 27.33
N ARG A 10 32.62 -23.41 28.31
CA ARG A 10 32.56 -24.48 29.31
C ARG A 10 31.65 -24.05 30.45
N TYR A 11 30.36 -23.94 30.13
CA TYR A 11 29.36 -23.34 31.02
C TYR A 11 29.13 -24.13 32.31
N GLN A 12 29.22 -25.46 32.28
CA GLN A 12 29.07 -26.31 33.47
C GLN A 12 30.23 -26.11 34.45
N ASP A 13 31.47 -26.17 33.97
CA ASP A 13 32.66 -25.89 34.79
C ASP A 13 32.68 -24.46 35.33
N ALA A 14 32.21 -23.50 34.52
CA ALA A 14 32.09 -22.11 34.96
C ALA A 14 31.06 -21.98 36.08
N ALA A 15 29.88 -22.60 35.90
CA ALA A 15 28.80 -22.56 36.89
C ALA A 15 29.24 -23.19 38.21
N SER A 16 29.89 -24.36 38.19
CA SER A 16 30.38 -25.00 39.41
C SER A 16 31.35 -24.13 40.18
N LEU A 17 32.27 -23.46 39.48
CA LEU A 17 33.24 -22.56 40.11
C LEU A 17 32.60 -21.31 40.72
N PHE A 18 31.57 -20.73 40.08
CA PHE A 18 30.88 -19.58 40.67
C PHE A 18 29.91 -19.99 41.79
N GLN A 19 29.37 -21.20 41.76
CA GLN A 19 28.59 -21.76 42.86
C GLN A 19 29.46 -21.98 44.10
N GLU A 20 30.67 -22.50 43.93
CA GLU A 20 31.66 -22.65 45.01
C GLU A 20 32.04 -21.28 45.61
N VAL A 21 32.24 -20.26 44.77
CA VAL A 21 32.48 -18.88 45.25
C VAL A 21 31.28 -18.40 46.08
N LEU A 22 30.04 -18.69 45.67
CA LEU A 22 28.85 -18.30 46.43
C LEU A 22 28.77 -18.95 47.82
N GLU A 23 29.26 -20.19 47.95
CA GLU A 23 29.27 -20.94 49.21
C GLU A 23 30.38 -20.49 50.17
N VAL A 24 31.51 -20.02 49.64
CA VAL A 24 32.72 -19.66 50.41
C VAL A 24 32.84 -18.15 50.63
N ALA A 25 32.12 -17.33 49.85
CA ALA A 25 32.22 -15.87 49.92
C ALA A 25 31.90 -15.34 51.32
N SER A 26 32.88 -14.61 51.87
CA SER A 26 32.75 -13.94 53.17
C SER A 26 32.24 -12.51 53.06
N HIS A 27 32.19 -11.96 51.84
CA HIS A 27 31.84 -10.56 51.56
C HIS A 27 30.69 -10.49 50.56
N ASP A 28 29.67 -9.69 50.88
CA ASP A 28 28.46 -9.50 50.06
C ASP A 28 28.79 -9.08 48.61
N ASN A 29 29.91 -8.38 48.37
CA ASN A 29 30.33 -7.96 47.03
C ASN A 29 30.85 -9.13 46.16
N GLU A 30 31.55 -10.10 46.75
CA GLU A 30 32.03 -11.30 46.05
C GLU A 30 30.86 -12.23 45.72
N SER A 31 29.91 -12.35 46.66
CA SER A 31 28.64 -13.06 46.46
C SER A 31 27.83 -12.44 45.32
N ALA A 32 27.74 -11.10 45.25
CA ALA A 32 27.04 -10.40 44.17
C ALA A 32 27.70 -10.63 42.80
N GLU A 33 29.03 -10.65 42.74
CA GLU A 33 29.76 -10.93 41.50
C GLU A 33 29.54 -12.37 41.03
N ALA A 34 29.57 -13.34 41.95
CA ALA A 34 29.24 -14.73 41.63
C ALA A 34 27.82 -14.88 41.08
N LEU A 35 26.82 -14.25 41.71
CA LEU A 35 25.43 -14.25 41.24
C LEU A 35 25.29 -13.64 39.84
N HIS A 36 25.97 -12.51 39.58
CA HIS A 36 25.97 -11.89 38.25
C HIS A 36 26.54 -12.81 37.17
N TRP A 37 27.67 -13.48 37.45
CA TRP A 37 28.27 -14.43 36.49
C TRP A 37 27.44 -15.69 36.30
N LEU A 38 26.76 -16.20 37.34
CA LEU A 38 25.78 -17.27 37.21
C LEU A 38 24.61 -16.85 36.30
N GLY A 39 24.13 -15.61 36.44
CA GLY A 39 23.17 -15.01 35.52
C GLY A 39 23.67 -15.01 34.07
N ASN A 40 24.92 -14.57 33.83
CA ASN A 40 25.54 -14.60 32.49
C ASN A 40 25.61 -16.00 31.90
N ILE A 41 25.94 -17.01 32.71
CA ILE A 41 26.01 -18.41 32.28
C ILE A 41 24.63 -18.94 31.90
N LEU A 42 23.63 -18.70 32.75
CA LEU A 42 22.25 -19.14 32.48
C LEU A 42 21.66 -18.45 31.26
N ALA A 43 21.94 -17.16 31.08
CA ALA A 43 21.56 -16.42 29.88
C ALA A 43 22.21 -16.99 28.62
N ALA A 44 23.50 -17.39 28.68
CA ALA A 44 24.19 -18.05 27.57
C ALA A 44 23.64 -19.45 27.27
N GLN A 45 23.10 -20.15 28.27
CA GLN A 45 22.39 -21.42 28.12
C GLN A 45 20.91 -21.26 27.72
N CYS A 46 20.47 -20.04 27.39
CA CYS A 46 19.09 -19.69 27.05
C CYS A 46 18.06 -19.95 28.19
N LYS A 47 18.53 -20.09 29.43
CA LYS A 47 17.69 -20.25 30.63
C LYS A 47 17.31 -18.89 31.21
N TYR A 48 16.55 -18.12 30.43
CA TYR A 48 16.27 -16.71 30.70
C TYR A 48 15.55 -16.43 32.02
N PRO A 49 14.52 -17.20 32.44
CA PRO A 49 13.84 -16.94 33.72
C PRO A 49 14.75 -17.15 34.94
N GLU A 50 15.62 -18.17 34.88
CA GLU A 50 16.59 -18.44 35.95
C GLU A 50 17.65 -17.34 35.97
N ALA A 51 18.15 -16.92 34.79
CA ALA A 51 19.11 -15.82 34.68
C ALA A 51 18.57 -14.51 35.29
N GLU A 52 17.30 -14.19 35.05
CA GLU A 52 16.60 -13.04 35.64
C GLU A 52 16.65 -13.07 37.17
N GLU A 53 16.33 -14.21 37.79
CA GLU A 53 16.39 -14.36 39.26
C GLU A 53 17.80 -14.09 39.80
N PHE A 54 18.83 -14.65 39.16
CA PHE A 54 20.22 -14.44 39.57
C PHE A 54 20.66 -12.99 39.39
N TYR A 55 20.26 -12.32 38.30
CA TYR A 55 20.56 -10.90 38.13
C TYR A 55 19.82 -10.00 39.11
N SER A 56 18.55 -10.27 39.42
CA SER A 56 17.80 -9.50 40.42
C SER A 56 18.43 -9.63 41.82
N ARG A 57 18.82 -10.84 42.22
CA ARG A 57 19.53 -11.07 43.49
C ARG A 57 20.89 -10.38 43.53
N ALA A 58 21.64 -10.42 42.41
CA ALA A 58 22.90 -9.71 42.29
C ALA A 58 22.70 -8.18 42.40
N GLN A 59 21.69 -7.64 41.73
CA GLN A 59 21.34 -6.22 41.76
C GLN A 59 21.01 -5.75 43.19
N ASP A 60 20.16 -6.48 43.91
CA ASP A 60 19.78 -6.16 45.29
C ASP A 60 21.00 -6.17 46.23
N THR A 61 21.88 -7.15 46.05
CA THR A 61 23.10 -7.27 46.85
C THR A 61 24.08 -6.15 46.54
N TYR A 62 24.28 -5.81 45.26
CA TYR A 62 25.12 -4.68 44.85
C TYR A 62 24.58 -3.33 45.35
N ALA A 63 23.27 -3.12 45.29
CA ALA A 63 22.62 -1.92 45.81
C ALA A 63 22.82 -1.78 47.33
N ARG A 64 22.72 -2.88 48.09
CA ARG A 64 22.96 -2.89 49.54
C ARG A 64 24.39 -2.52 49.92
N VAL A 65 25.37 -2.98 49.16
CA VAL A 65 26.80 -2.68 49.44
C VAL A 65 27.26 -1.35 48.83
N GLY A 66 26.38 -0.62 48.12
CA GLY A 66 26.70 0.65 47.49
C GLY A 66 27.63 0.53 46.26
N ASN A 67 27.60 -0.60 45.57
CA ASN A 67 28.39 -0.82 44.36
C ASN A 67 27.56 -0.48 43.11
N ASP A 68 27.50 0.81 42.78
CA ASP A 68 26.74 1.32 41.65
C ASP A 68 27.17 0.70 40.30
N LEU A 69 28.47 0.41 40.14
CA LEU A 69 28.98 -0.23 38.93
C LEU A 69 28.44 -1.65 38.75
N GLY A 70 28.35 -2.43 39.84
CA GLY A 70 27.72 -3.76 39.85
C GLY A 70 26.22 -3.70 39.56
N VAL A 71 25.51 -2.68 40.07
CA VAL A 71 24.10 -2.42 39.72
C VAL A 71 23.96 -2.13 38.22
N ALA A 72 24.87 -1.36 37.62
CA ALA A 72 24.84 -1.09 36.18
C ALA A 72 25.07 -2.36 35.34
N TYR A 73 26.05 -3.21 35.70
CA TYR A 73 26.30 -4.48 35.00
C TYR A 73 25.11 -5.44 35.07
N THR A 74 24.46 -5.52 36.22
CA THR A 74 23.27 -6.38 36.39
C THR A 74 22.07 -5.86 35.61
N LEU A 75 21.85 -4.54 35.56
CA LEU A 75 20.82 -3.93 34.71
C LEU A 75 21.07 -4.14 33.21
N GLU A 76 22.32 -4.08 32.76
CA GLU A 76 22.69 -4.41 31.37
C GLU A 76 22.39 -5.88 31.04
N GLY A 77 22.70 -6.79 31.97
CA GLY A 77 22.36 -8.22 31.88
C GLY A 77 20.85 -8.47 31.82
N LEU A 78 20.08 -7.86 32.74
CA LEU A 78 18.62 -7.90 32.74
C LEU A 78 18.02 -7.35 31.44
N GLY A 79 18.53 -6.21 30.95
CA GLY A 79 18.09 -5.65 29.68
C GLY A 79 18.27 -6.62 28.51
N SER A 80 19.39 -7.34 28.49
CA SER A 80 19.67 -8.37 27.49
C SER A 80 18.74 -9.59 27.62
N VAL A 81 18.45 -10.04 28.85
CA VAL A 81 17.52 -11.15 29.13
C VAL A 81 16.09 -10.77 28.75
N TYR A 82 15.62 -9.59 29.16
CA TYR A 82 14.29 -9.09 28.80
C TYR A 82 14.12 -8.94 27.29
N HIS A 83 15.15 -8.44 26.60
CA HIS A 83 15.15 -8.39 25.14
C HIS A 83 14.99 -9.78 24.52
N ARG A 84 15.72 -10.80 25.01
CA ARG A 84 15.60 -12.20 24.54
C ARG A 84 14.23 -12.81 24.82
N GLN A 85 13.59 -12.43 25.94
CA GLN A 85 12.23 -12.82 26.29
C GLN A 85 11.15 -12.00 25.55
N SER A 86 11.53 -11.07 24.65
CA SER A 86 10.61 -10.14 23.98
C SER A 86 9.83 -9.22 24.94
N ARG A 87 10.32 -9.01 26.17
CA ARG A 87 9.84 -8.04 27.16
C ARG A 87 10.46 -6.67 26.90
N LEU A 88 10.06 -6.07 25.78
CA LEU A 88 10.78 -4.93 25.19
C LEU A 88 10.73 -3.66 26.06
N THR A 89 9.65 -3.44 26.81
CA THR A 89 9.50 -2.27 27.71
C THR A 89 10.42 -2.38 28.92
N GLU A 90 10.49 -3.55 29.54
CA GLU A 90 11.36 -3.79 30.69
C GLU A 90 12.84 -3.73 30.28
N ALA A 91 13.16 -4.25 29.08
CA ALA A 91 14.49 -4.10 28.51
C ALA A 91 14.90 -2.63 28.32
N GLU A 92 13.99 -1.78 27.81
CA GLU A 92 14.24 -0.34 27.64
C GLU A 92 14.52 0.35 28.97
N VAL A 93 13.73 0.03 30.01
CA VAL A 93 13.92 0.55 31.37
C VAL A 93 15.27 0.10 31.94
N SER A 94 15.62 -1.17 31.82
CA SER A 94 16.88 -1.71 32.34
C SER A 94 18.10 -1.09 31.65
N PHE A 95 18.12 -0.99 30.32
CA PHE A 95 19.23 -0.36 29.60
C PHE A 95 19.35 1.15 29.89
N THR A 96 18.21 1.85 30.02
CA THR A 96 18.20 3.28 30.35
C THR A 96 18.67 3.53 31.78
N GLY A 97 18.27 2.66 32.72
CA GLY A 97 18.76 2.68 34.10
C GLY A 97 20.27 2.45 34.19
N ALA A 98 20.78 1.43 33.49
CA ALA A 98 22.22 1.17 33.40
C ALA A 98 22.98 2.38 32.82
N TYR A 99 22.46 2.99 31.75
CA TYR A 99 23.04 4.18 31.13
C TYR A 99 23.20 5.33 32.14
N HIS A 100 22.15 5.65 32.91
CA HIS A 100 22.22 6.77 33.87
C HIS A 100 23.28 6.56 34.94
N ILE A 101 23.48 5.32 35.40
CA ILE A 101 24.52 4.98 36.36
C ILE A 101 25.90 5.12 35.72
N TYR A 102 26.13 4.53 34.53
CA TYR A 102 27.39 4.69 33.81
C TYR A 102 27.69 6.15 33.45
N ASP A 103 26.67 6.98 33.23
CA ASP A 103 26.86 8.42 33.01
C ASP A 103 27.30 9.17 34.26
N GLY A 104 26.69 8.87 35.42
CA GLY A 104 27.14 9.40 36.71
C GLY A 104 28.56 8.97 37.09
N LEU A 105 28.95 7.74 36.72
CA LEU A 105 30.29 7.19 36.97
C LEU A 105 31.33 7.62 35.93
N GLY A 106 30.92 8.21 34.81
CA GLY A 106 31.80 8.54 33.69
C GLY A 106 32.35 7.32 32.92
N ASP A 107 31.76 6.13 33.09
CA ASP A 107 32.16 4.91 32.39
C ASP A 107 31.72 4.94 30.93
N LYS A 108 32.64 5.33 30.05
CA LYS A 108 32.39 5.41 28.60
C LYS A 108 32.19 4.04 27.95
N GLN A 109 32.79 2.97 28.46
CA GLN A 109 32.56 1.63 27.91
C GLN A 109 31.13 1.19 28.21
N GLY A 110 30.70 1.31 29.46
CA GLY A 110 29.34 1.00 29.89
C GLY A 110 28.28 1.81 29.13
N GLN A 111 28.48 3.12 28.99
CA GLN A 111 27.60 3.98 28.18
C GLN A 111 27.46 3.49 26.71
N ALA A 112 28.57 3.08 26.09
CA ALA A 112 28.55 2.60 24.72
C ALA A 112 27.84 1.25 24.60
N ASN A 113 28.07 0.32 25.54
CA ASN A 113 27.39 -0.96 25.60
C ASN A 113 25.87 -0.79 25.76
N THR A 114 25.40 0.11 26.63
CA THR A 114 23.97 0.36 26.83
C THR A 114 23.32 0.94 25.58
N PHE A 115 23.97 1.87 24.88
CA PHE A 115 23.46 2.37 23.59
C PHE A 115 23.46 1.29 22.51
N CYS A 116 24.45 0.39 22.50
CA CYS A 116 24.48 -0.74 21.59
C CYS A 116 23.30 -1.70 21.86
N GLY A 117 23.04 -2.03 23.13
CA GLY A 117 21.90 -2.82 23.58
C GLY A 117 20.55 -2.19 23.21
N LEU A 118 20.39 -0.88 23.48
CA LEU A 118 19.21 -0.11 23.04
C LEU A 118 19.06 -0.11 21.51
N GLY A 119 20.16 -0.06 20.76
CA GLY A 119 20.15 -0.15 19.30
C GLY A 119 19.51 -1.45 18.81
N TYR A 120 19.93 -2.59 19.38
CA TYR A 120 19.33 -3.90 19.06
C TYR A 120 17.89 -4.02 19.56
N LEU A 121 17.58 -3.48 20.74
CA LEU A 121 16.21 -3.45 21.26
C LEU A 121 15.26 -2.68 20.33
N TYR A 122 15.65 -1.48 19.93
CA TYR A 122 14.85 -0.66 19.01
C TYR A 122 14.79 -1.27 17.61
N GLN A 123 15.81 -2.02 17.19
CA GLN A 123 15.75 -2.82 15.97
C GLN A 123 14.65 -3.90 16.07
N ALA A 124 14.57 -4.62 17.19
CA ALA A 124 13.53 -5.63 17.43
C ALA A 124 12.12 -5.02 17.55
N GLN A 125 12.01 -3.77 18.02
CA GLN A 125 10.76 -3.00 18.00
C GLN A 125 10.41 -2.41 16.62
N SER A 126 11.21 -2.67 15.57
CA SER A 126 11.12 -1.99 14.27
C SER A 126 11.22 -0.46 14.32
N ASN A 127 11.68 0.11 15.44
CA ASN A 127 11.88 1.55 15.57
C ASN A 127 13.24 1.94 14.99
N HIS A 128 13.34 1.92 13.66
CA HIS A 128 14.59 2.13 12.94
C HIS A 128 15.25 3.49 13.22
N LEU A 129 14.46 4.53 13.54
CA LEU A 129 14.98 5.85 13.86
C LEU A 129 15.69 5.87 15.22
N LYS A 130 15.05 5.32 16.27
CA LYS A 130 15.69 5.20 17.59
C LYS A 130 16.89 4.25 17.53
N ALA A 131 16.79 3.15 16.77
CA ALA A 131 17.90 2.22 16.58
C ALA A 131 19.11 2.88 15.91
N GLU A 132 18.89 3.62 14.80
CA GLU A 132 19.93 4.38 14.10
C GLU A 132 20.60 5.38 15.05
N TRP A 133 19.83 6.12 15.84
CA TRP A 133 20.36 7.08 16.80
C TRP A 133 21.21 6.41 17.89
N SER A 134 20.72 5.33 18.50
CA SER A 134 21.42 4.60 19.54
C SER A 134 22.74 4.00 19.04
N PHE A 135 22.74 3.37 17.86
CA PHE A 135 23.97 2.83 17.29
C PHE A 135 24.98 3.93 16.90
N ILE A 136 24.54 5.09 16.40
CA ILE A 136 25.44 6.23 16.13
C ILE A 136 26.10 6.70 17.43
N ARG A 137 25.34 6.83 18.52
CA ARG A 137 25.89 7.21 19.83
C ARG A 137 26.90 6.20 20.34
N ALA A 138 26.58 4.91 20.32
CA ALA A 138 27.51 3.85 20.71
C ALA A 138 28.78 3.87 19.85
N GLN A 139 28.65 4.01 18.53
CA GLN A 139 29.76 4.04 17.59
C GLN A 139 30.72 5.21 17.84
N GLN A 140 30.18 6.39 18.18
CA GLN A 140 30.99 7.57 18.51
C GLN A 140 31.78 7.37 19.81
N ILE A 141 31.14 6.83 20.85
CA ILE A 141 31.80 6.58 22.14
C ILE A 141 32.88 5.51 22.00
N TYR A 142 32.60 4.38 21.33
CA TYR A 142 33.60 3.35 21.05
C TYR A 142 34.78 3.89 20.23
N ALA A 143 34.52 4.80 19.28
CA ALA A 143 35.58 5.44 18.51
C ALA A 143 36.46 6.36 19.40
N CYS A 144 35.89 7.06 20.37
CA CYS A 144 36.63 7.91 21.30
C CYS A 144 37.51 7.12 22.26
N ILE A 145 37.04 5.98 22.76
CA ILE A 145 37.80 5.13 23.70
C ILE A 145 38.72 4.12 23.01
N GLY A 146 38.70 4.06 21.67
CA GLY A 146 39.56 3.18 20.89
C GLY A 146 39.12 1.71 20.85
N ASP A 147 37.91 1.38 21.30
CA ASP A 147 37.35 0.02 21.23
C ASP A 147 36.97 -0.33 19.78
N GLY A 148 37.88 -1.04 19.11
CA GLY A 148 37.67 -1.51 17.74
C GLY A 148 36.53 -2.53 17.62
N GLN A 149 36.33 -3.39 18.62
CA GLN A 149 35.33 -4.44 18.60
C GLN A 149 33.92 -3.86 18.71
N GLY A 150 33.68 -3.02 19.72
CA GLY A 150 32.41 -2.32 19.90
C GLY A 150 32.07 -1.41 18.72
N ARG A 151 33.07 -0.70 18.18
CA ARG A 151 32.90 0.15 16.99
C ARG A 151 32.52 -0.65 15.74
N ALA A 152 33.09 -1.83 15.54
CA ALA A 152 32.76 -2.67 14.38
C ALA A 152 31.34 -3.25 14.51
N LYS A 153 30.97 -3.76 15.69
CA LYS A 153 29.62 -4.28 15.98
C LYS A 153 28.52 -3.23 15.78
N THR A 154 28.76 -2.00 16.25
CA THR A 154 27.78 -0.91 16.08
C THR A 154 27.66 -0.48 14.61
N LEU A 155 28.75 -0.48 13.84
CA LEU A 155 28.70 -0.25 12.39
C LEU A 155 27.97 -1.37 11.63
N GLU A 156 28.10 -2.61 12.07
CA GLU A 156 27.33 -3.74 11.54
C GLU A 156 25.82 -3.57 11.81
N GLY A 157 25.45 -3.20 13.05
CA GLY A 157 24.08 -2.85 13.41
C GLY A 157 23.52 -1.70 12.56
N LEU A 158 24.29 -0.62 12.37
CA LEU A 158 23.91 0.49 11.46
C LEU A 158 23.74 0.02 10.03
N GLY A 159 24.62 -0.85 9.54
CA GLY A 159 24.51 -1.49 8.24
C GLY A 159 23.17 -2.18 8.04
N ASN A 160 22.74 -2.96 9.04
CA ASN A 160 21.47 -3.67 9.03
C ASN A 160 20.28 -2.69 9.08
N ILE A 161 20.30 -1.69 9.96
CA ILE A 161 19.23 -0.67 10.03
C ILE A 161 19.12 0.10 8.71
N HIS A 162 20.24 0.55 8.13
CA HIS A 162 20.23 1.25 6.85
C HIS A 162 19.73 0.36 5.71
N ARG A 163 20.02 -0.96 5.75
CA ARG A 163 19.47 -1.92 4.79
C ARG A 163 17.94 -2.04 4.92
N LEU A 164 17.41 -2.15 6.14
CA LEU A 164 15.96 -2.20 6.40
C LEU A 164 15.26 -0.92 5.93
N GLN A 165 15.89 0.24 6.14
CA GLN A 165 15.42 1.54 5.64
C GLN A 165 15.64 1.77 4.12
N SER A 166 16.12 0.76 3.38
CA SER A 166 16.48 0.86 1.95
C SER A 166 17.56 1.90 1.61
N LYS A 167 18.32 2.37 2.60
CA LYS A 167 19.48 3.29 2.44
C LYS A 167 20.74 2.49 2.07
N PHE A 168 20.70 1.76 0.95
CA PHE A 168 21.72 0.75 0.61
C PHE A 168 23.16 1.29 0.49
N ALA A 169 23.34 2.53 0.04
CA ALA A 169 24.66 3.14 -0.04
C ALA A 169 25.30 3.34 1.35
N LYS A 170 24.52 3.80 2.32
CA LYS A 170 24.97 3.96 3.72
C LYS A 170 25.20 2.61 4.39
N ALA A 171 24.32 1.64 4.12
CA ALA A 171 24.49 0.27 4.61
C ALA A 171 25.83 -0.34 4.14
N GLN A 172 26.13 -0.20 2.84
CA GLN A 172 27.39 -0.67 2.25
C GLN A 172 28.60 0.03 2.87
N GLU A 173 28.55 1.35 3.10
CA GLU A 173 29.63 2.10 3.75
C GLU A 173 29.90 1.58 5.16
N SER A 174 28.85 1.48 5.99
CA SER A 174 28.93 1.02 7.38
C SER A 174 29.53 -0.38 7.48
N LEU A 175 29.02 -1.33 6.68
CA LEU A 175 29.51 -2.72 6.68
C LEU A 175 30.92 -2.86 6.11
N THR A 176 31.29 -2.04 5.11
CA THR A 176 32.66 -2.03 4.59
C THR A 176 33.64 -1.54 5.66
N ARG A 177 33.26 -0.51 6.44
CA ARG A 177 34.06 -0.01 7.55
C ARG A 177 34.14 -1.04 8.68
N ALA A 178 33.04 -1.71 9.03
CA ALA A 178 33.03 -2.79 10.01
C ALA A 178 33.99 -3.92 9.61
N LYS A 179 33.88 -4.42 8.37
CA LYS A 179 34.76 -5.44 7.81
C LYS A 179 36.25 -5.07 7.91
N SER A 180 36.60 -3.82 7.57
CA SER A 180 37.99 -3.34 7.65
C SER A 180 38.51 -3.24 9.09
N ILE A 181 37.64 -2.86 10.05
CA ILE A 181 38.02 -2.82 11.46
C ILE A 181 38.22 -4.24 12.00
N TYR A 182 37.27 -5.16 11.73
CA TYR A 182 37.39 -6.57 12.12
C TYR A 182 38.65 -7.23 11.55
N ALA A 183 38.98 -6.97 10.28
CA ALA A 183 40.23 -7.45 9.68
C ALA A 183 41.49 -6.90 10.38
N ARG A 184 41.46 -5.65 10.87
CA ARG A 184 42.60 -5.03 11.55
C ARG A 184 42.80 -5.57 12.97
N ILE A 185 41.71 -5.89 13.66
CA ILE A 185 41.76 -6.44 15.03
C ILE A 185 41.87 -7.96 15.07
N GLY A 186 41.86 -8.63 13.91
CA GLY A 186 41.99 -10.08 13.80
C GLY A 186 40.73 -10.87 14.15
N ASP A 187 39.56 -10.22 14.19
CA ASP A 187 38.28 -10.88 14.43
C ASP A 187 37.72 -11.44 13.11
N ASP A 188 38.06 -12.68 12.82
CA ASP A 188 37.60 -13.38 11.62
C ASP A 188 36.08 -13.67 11.63
N VAL A 189 35.47 -13.88 12.80
CA VAL A 189 34.02 -14.11 12.93
C VAL A 189 33.27 -12.84 12.57
N GLY A 190 33.62 -11.71 13.18
CA GLY A 190 33.02 -10.41 12.87
C GLY A 190 33.26 -10.00 11.41
N ARG A 191 34.45 -10.29 10.87
CA ARG A 191 34.76 -10.04 9.46
C ARG A 191 33.88 -10.85 8.52
N ALA A 192 33.63 -12.12 8.83
CA ALA A 192 32.73 -12.97 8.05
C ALA A 192 31.28 -12.47 8.13
N ASN A 193 30.79 -12.09 9.32
CA ASN A 193 29.44 -11.53 9.50
C ASN A 193 29.24 -10.22 8.71
N ALA A 194 30.23 -9.32 8.72
CA ALA A 194 30.19 -8.11 7.91
C ALA A 194 30.15 -8.40 6.39
N LEU A 195 30.80 -9.49 5.94
CA LEU A 195 30.71 -9.96 4.55
C LEU A 195 29.34 -10.54 4.21
N LEU A 196 28.72 -11.32 5.11
CA LEU A 196 27.34 -11.78 4.96
C LEU A 196 26.38 -10.59 4.81
N GLY A 197 26.50 -9.60 5.70
CA GLY A 197 25.71 -8.36 5.61
C GLY A 197 25.89 -7.62 4.28
N LEU A 198 27.14 -7.51 3.78
CA LEU A 198 27.42 -6.93 2.47
C LEU A 198 26.76 -7.74 1.34
N GLY A 199 26.80 -9.07 1.43
CA GLY A 199 26.10 -9.97 0.49
C GLY A 199 24.62 -9.65 0.38
N HIS A 200 23.92 -9.50 1.52
CA HIS A 200 22.51 -9.11 1.55
C HIS A 200 22.26 -7.71 0.99
N VAL A 201 23.14 -6.73 1.26
CA VAL A 201 23.03 -5.39 0.67
C VAL A 201 23.21 -5.43 -0.84
N TYR A 202 24.16 -6.21 -1.35
CA TYR A 202 24.35 -6.37 -2.80
C TYR A 202 23.15 -7.08 -3.47
N CYS A 203 22.56 -8.09 -2.82
CA CYS A 203 21.31 -8.70 -3.27
C CYS A 203 20.18 -7.67 -3.39
N ALA A 204 19.98 -6.84 -2.36
CA ALA A 204 18.94 -5.81 -2.36
C ALA A 204 19.16 -4.72 -3.42
N ARG A 205 20.40 -4.54 -3.91
CA ARG A 205 20.75 -3.66 -5.02
C ARG A 205 20.75 -4.37 -6.38
N PHE A 206 20.29 -5.63 -6.46
CA PHE A 206 20.31 -6.47 -7.65
C PHE A 206 21.72 -6.71 -8.22
N ASN A 207 22.75 -6.58 -7.38
CA ASN A 207 24.14 -6.73 -7.78
C ASN A 207 24.69 -8.10 -7.40
N TYR A 208 24.18 -9.12 -8.09
CA TYR A 208 24.42 -10.53 -7.76
C TYR A 208 25.89 -10.97 -7.80
N PRO A 209 26.74 -10.52 -8.75
CA PRO A 209 28.16 -10.93 -8.76
C PRO A 209 28.93 -10.49 -7.50
N GLN A 210 28.71 -9.26 -7.03
CA GLN A 210 29.30 -8.79 -5.77
C GLN A 210 28.70 -9.52 -4.54
N ALA A 211 27.42 -9.90 -4.59
CA ALA A 211 26.79 -10.66 -3.53
C ALA A 211 27.42 -12.06 -3.41
N GLU A 212 27.52 -12.78 -4.53
CA GLU A 212 28.16 -14.09 -4.62
C GLU A 212 29.61 -14.04 -4.10
N SER A 213 30.40 -13.07 -4.58
CA SER A 213 31.78 -12.88 -4.08
C SER A 213 31.83 -12.63 -2.57
N SER A 214 30.87 -11.89 -2.01
CA SER A 214 30.83 -11.59 -0.58
C SER A 214 30.48 -12.84 0.25
N PHE A 215 29.49 -13.61 -0.18
CA PHE A 215 29.10 -14.86 0.48
C PHE A 215 30.17 -15.94 0.37
N THR A 216 30.80 -16.12 -0.80
CA THR A 216 31.91 -17.08 -0.97
C THR A 216 33.08 -16.76 -0.05
N ARG A 217 33.46 -15.47 0.07
CA ARG A 217 34.52 -15.07 1.00
C ARG A 217 34.13 -15.25 2.47
N ALA A 218 32.87 -15.06 2.83
CA ALA A 218 32.38 -15.36 4.18
C ALA A 218 32.44 -16.87 4.45
N LEU A 219 32.05 -17.70 3.48
CA LEU A 219 32.13 -19.15 3.55
C LEU A 219 33.57 -19.62 3.74
N GLU A 220 34.53 -19.11 2.96
CA GLU A 220 35.95 -19.44 3.11
C GLU A 220 36.48 -19.17 4.53
N ILE A 221 36.16 -18.00 5.09
CA ILE A 221 36.58 -17.61 6.44
C ILE A 221 35.91 -18.54 7.47
N ASN A 222 34.60 -18.74 7.39
CA ASN A 222 33.86 -19.58 8.32
C ASN A 222 34.28 -21.07 8.24
N THR A 223 34.65 -21.56 7.06
CA THR A 223 35.26 -22.88 6.86
C THR A 223 36.61 -22.98 7.58
N ARG A 224 37.47 -21.98 7.40
CA ARG A 224 38.80 -21.95 8.02
C ARG A 224 38.74 -21.94 9.55
N ILE A 225 37.80 -21.19 10.14
CA ILE A 225 37.68 -21.07 11.59
C ILE A 225 36.76 -22.14 12.22
N GLY A 226 36.19 -23.05 11.42
CA GLY A 226 35.29 -24.10 11.91
C GLY A 226 33.93 -23.60 12.40
N ASN A 227 33.51 -22.39 12.00
CA ASN A 227 32.21 -21.82 12.36
C ASN A 227 31.09 -22.43 11.50
N GLY A 228 30.49 -23.52 11.97
CA GLY A 228 29.43 -24.23 11.25
C GLY A 228 28.19 -23.37 10.96
N GLU A 229 27.76 -22.53 11.91
CA GLU A 229 26.63 -21.62 11.71
C GLU A 229 26.93 -20.59 10.61
N GLY A 230 28.11 -19.97 10.67
CA GLY A 230 28.55 -19.00 9.66
C GLY A 230 28.75 -19.62 8.27
N GLN A 231 29.16 -20.89 8.18
CA GLN A 231 29.23 -21.64 6.92
C GLN A 231 27.82 -21.82 6.33
N ALA A 232 26.88 -22.31 7.13
CA ALA A 232 25.50 -22.51 6.70
C ALA A 232 24.83 -21.20 6.27
N ASN A 233 25.02 -20.10 7.03
CA ASN A 233 24.50 -18.77 6.67
C ASN A 233 25.06 -18.28 5.33
N ALA A 234 26.34 -18.53 5.04
CA ALA A 234 26.96 -18.15 3.77
C ALA A 234 26.41 -18.96 2.58
N ILE A 235 26.26 -20.28 2.76
CA ILE A 235 25.71 -21.17 1.72
C ILE A 235 24.23 -20.84 1.48
N TYR A 236 23.46 -20.58 2.52
CA TYR A 236 22.08 -20.09 2.41
C TYR A 236 22.02 -18.78 1.60
N GLY A 237 22.93 -17.83 1.87
CA GLY A 237 23.06 -16.60 1.09
C GLY A 237 23.40 -16.82 -0.38
N LEU A 238 24.25 -17.81 -0.71
CA LEU A 238 24.50 -18.22 -2.09
C LEU A 238 23.24 -18.81 -2.75
N GLY A 239 22.48 -19.63 -2.01
CA GLY A 239 21.18 -20.13 -2.45
C GLY A 239 20.19 -19.02 -2.80
N GLU A 240 20.10 -17.99 -1.95
CA GLU A 240 19.28 -16.79 -2.22
C GLU A 240 19.73 -16.05 -3.49
N VAL A 241 21.04 -15.89 -3.70
CA VAL A 241 21.56 -15.27 -4.93
C VAL A 241 21.16 -16.10 -6.17
N SER A 242 21.37 -17.41 -6.13
CA SER A 242 21.01 -18.30 -7.24
C SER A 242 19.49 -18.29 -7.50
N ARG A 243 18.66 -18.26 -6.46
CA ARG A 243 17.20 -18.15 -6.59
C ARG A 243 16.78 -16.83 -7.24
N LEU A 244 17.37 -15.71 -6.82
CA LEU A 244 17.10 -14.38 -7.41
C LEU A 244 17.60 -14.26 -8.86
N GLN A 245 18.58 -15.06 -9.26
CA GLN A 245 19.03 -15.21 -10.65
C GLN A 245 18.21 -16.24 -11.46
N SER A 246 17.14 -16.79 -10.88
CA SER A 246 16.32 -17.85 -11.47
C SER A 246 17.07 -19.17 -11.74
N LYS A 247 18.21 -19.41 -11.08
CA LYS A 247 18.98 -20.66 -11.14
C LYS A 247 18.50 -21.62 -10.07
N TYR A 248 17.28 -22.12 -10.23
CA TYR A 248 16.56 -22.88 -9.20
C TYR A 248 17.25 -24.18 -8.78
N ASN A 249 17.88 -24.91 -9.70
CA ASN A 249 18.62 -26.13 -9.36
C ASN A 249 19.86 -25.84 -8.51
N GLU A 250 20.61 -24.78 -8.80
CA GLU A 250 21.77 -24.36 -8.00
C GLU A 250 21.34 -23.86 -6.62
N ALA A 251 20.20 -23.15 -6.55
CA ALA A 251 19.61 -22.70 -5.30
C ALA A 251 19.20 -23.89 -4.42
N ALA A 252 18.49 -24.88 -4.96
CA ALA A 252 18.08 -26.09 -4.24
C ALA A 252 19.28 -26.86 -3.66
N LEU A 253 20.36 -27.01 -4.44
CA LEU A 253 21.60 -27.64 -3.97
C LEU A 253 22.22 -26.87 -2.81
N SER A 254 22.31 -25.54 -2.92
CA SER A 254 22.86 -24.68 -1.87
C SER A 254 22.01 -24.76 -0.60
N TYR A 255 20.69 -24.67 -0.71
CA TYR A 255 19.78 -24.82 0.42
C TYR A 255 19.90 -26.18 1.10
N THR A 256 19.99 -27.27 0.33
CA THR A 256 20.16 -28.63 0.89
C THR A 256 21.47 -28.74 1.69
N GLN A 257 22.57 -28.20 1.16
CA GLN A 257 23.86 -28.16 1.87
C GLN A 257 23.78 -27.34 3.16
N ALA A 258 23.11 -26.18 3.14
CA ALA A 258 22.88 -25.39 4.34
C ALA A 258 22.01 -26.14 5.35
N GLN A 259 20.98 -26.87 4.88
CA GLN A 259 20.10 -27.69 5.72
C GLN A 259 20.88 -28.73 6.51
N GLU A 260 21.75 -29.51 5.83
CA GLU A 260 22.56 -30.55 6.46
C GLU A 260 23.41 -29.98 7.61
N ILE A 261 24.02 -28.81 7.39
CA ILE A 261 24.83 -28.16 8.42
C ILE A 261 23.94 -27.69 9.58
N TYR A 262 22.82 -27.00 9.32
CA TYR A 262 21.91 -26.54 10.36
C TYR A 262 21.29 -27.68 11.18
N THR A 263 20.97 -28.81 10.53
CA THR A 263 20.50 -30.03 11.21
C THR A 263 21.60 -30.60 12.11
N ARG A 264 22.83 -30.69 11.62
CA ARG A 264 23.97 -31.18 12.42
C ARG A 264 24.25 -30.33 13.66
N ILE A 265 24.10 -29.01 13.57
CA ILE A 265 24.35 -28.09 14.69
C ILE A 265 23.09 -27.81 15.55
N GLY A 266 21.93 -28.36 15.19
CA GLY A 266 20.68 -28.16 15.93
C GLY A 266 20.13 -26.72 15.87
N HIS A 267 20.34 -26.02 14.75
CA HIS A 267 19.95 -24.62 14.60
C HIS A 267 18.60 -24.48 13.88
N ASP A 268 17.52 -24.55 14.67
CA ASP A 268 16.13 -24.63 14.19
C ASP A 268 15.69 -23.46 13.30
N GLU A 269 16.07 -22.22 13.64
CA GLU A 269 15.72 -21.04 12.82
C GLU A 269 16.33 -21.13 11.40
N GLY A 270 17.56 -21.62 11.32
CA GLY A 270 18.26 -21.82 10.05
C GLY A 270 17.61 -22.91 9.21
N GLN A 271 17.18 -24.01 9.84
CA GLN A 271 16.41 -25.07 9.17
C GLN A 271 15.09 -24.53 8.61
N ALA A 272 14.36 -23.71 9.37
CA ALA A 272 13.12 -23.09 8.92
C ALA A 272 13.34 -22.14 7.72
N ASN A 273 14.36 -21.29 7.79
CA ASN A 273 14.72 -20.37 6.70
C ASN A 273 15.07 -21.13 5.40
N VAL A 274 15.82 -22.22 5.52
CA VAL A 274 16.18 -23.07 4.37
C VAL A 274 14.96 -23.74 3.76
N LEU A 275 14.07 -24.31 4.58
CA LEU A 275 12.82 -24.93 4.12
C LEU A 275 11.90 -23.91 3.44
N TYR A 276 11.84 -22.68 3.96
CA TYR A 276 11.14 -21.58 3.30
C TYR A 276 11.76 -21.25 1.94
N GLY A 277 13.08 -21.16 1.85
CA GLY A 277 13.82 -20.95 0.59
C GLY A 277 13.60 -22.06 -0.44
N LEU A 278 13.59 -23.32 -0.01
CA LEU A 278 13.23 -24.48 -0.86
C LEU A 278 11.78 -24.38 -1.33
N GLY A 279 10.86 -23.98 -0.46
CA GLY A 279 9.45 -23.72 -0.82
C GLY A 279 9.33 -22.69 -1.94
N GLU A 280 10.08 -21.58 -1.87
CA GLU A 280 10.12 -20.56 -2.92
C GLU A 280 10.66 -21.10 -4.24
N VAL A 281 11.70 -21.94 -4.18
CA VAL A 281 12.28 -22.59 -5.36
C VAL A 281 11.25 -23.50 -6.05
N HIS A 282 10.63 -24.41 -5.29
CA HIS A 282 9.59 -25.31 -5.81
C HIS A 282 8.38 -24.54 -6.36
N ARG A 283 7.93 -23.48 -5.68
CA ARG A 283 6.84 -22.61 -6.14
C ARG A 283 7.17 -21.97 -7.49
N HIS A 284 8.39 -21.46 -7.68
CA HIS A 284 8.83 -20.90 -8.95
C HIS A 284 9.01 -21.93 -10.07
N GLN A 285 9.25 -23.20 -9.72
CA GLN A 285 9.29 -24.33 -10.64
C GLN A 285 7.90 -24.93 -10.93
N LEU A 286 6.84 -24.39 -10.33
CA LEU A 286 5.45 -24.88 -10.41
C LEU A 286 5.24 -26.25 -9.74
N GLU A 287 6.18 -26.67 -8.88
CA GLU A 287 6.13 -27.88 -8.06
C GLU A 287 5.36 -27.59 -6.77
N TYR A 288 4.06 -27.30 -6.91
CA TYR A 288 3.24 -26.77 -5.82
C TYR A 288 3.08 -27.72 -4.64
N THR A 289 3.11 -29.04 -4.87
CA THR A 289 3.02 -30.07 -3.81
C THR A 289 4.25 -30.10 -2.92
N GLU A 290 5.43 -29.99 -3.52
CA GLU A 290 6.73 -29.94 -2.87
C GLU A 290 6.90 -28.60 -2.13
N ALA A 291 6.42 -27.51 -2.72
CA ALA A 291 6.37 -26.20 -2.09
C ALA A 291 5.49 -26.22 -0.82
N GLU A 292 4.28 -26.78 -0.92
CA GLU A 292 3.34 -26.94 0.20
C GLU A 292 3.97 -27.72 1.36
N SER A 293 4.64 -28.85 1.08
CA SER A 293 5.36 -29.62 2.08
C SER A 293 6.46 -28.81 2.76
N SER A 294 7.30 -28.13 1.97
CA SER A 294 8.44 -27.35 2.45
C SER A 294 8.00 -26.19 3.35
N TYR A 295 7.00 -25.41 2.91
CA TYR A 295 6.44 -24.34 3.71
C TYR A 295 5.72 -24.86 4.96
N THR A 296 5.03 -26.00 4.89
CA THR A 296 4.37 -26.57 6.08
C THR A 296 5.37 -26.96 7.15
N GLN A 297 6.51 -27.54 6.77
CA GLN A 297 7.60 -27.85 7.68
C GLN A 297 8.22 -26.57 8.27
N ALA A 298 8.53 -25.58 7.43
CA ALA A 298 9.05 -24.28 7.89
C ALA A 298 8.11 -23.60 8.91
N ARG A 299 6.79 -23.59 8.63
CA ARG A 299 5.76 -23.04 9.51
C ARG A 299 5.76 -23.72 10.89
N THR A 300 5.87 -25.05 10.91
CA THR A 300 5.90 -25.82 12.17
C THR A 300 7.12 -25.46 13.01
N ILE A 301 8.29 -25.34 12.39
CA ILE A 301 9.52 -24.96 13.10
C ILE A 301 9.43 -23.52 13.59
N TYR A 302 9.00 -22.57 12.75
CA TYR A 302 8.79 -21.18 13.17
C TYR A 302 7.78 -21.04 14.33
N ALA A 303 6.73 -21.86 14.32
CA ALA A 303 5.78 -21.90 15.42
C ALA A 303 6.41 -22.44 16.72
N LEU A 304 7.24 -23.48 16.62
CA LEU A 304 7.96 -24.07 17.76
C LEU A 304 8.92 -23.08 18.41
N ILE A 305 9.69 -22.34 17.62
CA ILE A 305 10.67 -21.36 18.11
C ILE A 305 10.05 -19.99 18.44
N GLY A 306 8.73 -19.83 18.25
CA GLY A 306 8.02 -18.57 18.53
C GLY A 306 8.31 -17.43 17.54
N ASN A 307 8.93 -17.71 16.39
CA ASN A 307 9.20 -16.71 15.36
C ASN A 307 7.91 -16.38 14.58
N ARG A 308 7.20 -15.34 15.04
CA ARG A 308 5.91 -14.91 14.48
C ARG A 308 6.04 -14.35 13.07
N GLU A 309 7.14 -13.67 12.74
CA GLU A 309 7.36 -13.07 11.42
C GLU A 309 7.61 -14.15 10.36
N GLY A 310 8.51 -15.10 10.64
CA GLY A 310 8.77 -16.24 9.76
C GLY A 310 7.53 -17.11 9.56
N ARG A 311 6.76 -17.35 10.63
CA ARG A 311 5.48 -18.06 10.56
C ARG A 311 4.47 -17.33 9.66
N ALA A 312 4.31 -16.01 9.83
CA ALA A 312 3.39 -15.20 9.02
C ALA A 312 3.79 -15.18 7.54
N SER A 313 5.10 -15.09 7.26
CA SER A 313 5.64 -15.11 5.89
C SER A 313 5.39 -16.44 5.21
N THR A 314 5.59 -17.53 5.95
CA THR A 314 5.32 -18.88 5.45
C THR A 314 3.83 -19.14 5.20
N LEU A 315 2.95 -18.63 6.06
CA LEU A 315 1.49 -18.70 5.87
C LEU A 315 1.03 -17.92 4.64
N TYR A 316 1.63 -16.75 4.38
CA TYR A 316 1.37 -15.98 3.17
C TYR A 316 1.78 -16.79 1.92
N SER A 317 3.00 -17.34 1.88
CA SER A 317 3.46 -18.15 0.74
C SER A 317 2.64 -19.43 0.54
N LEU A 318 2.18 -20.08 1.63
CA LEU A 318 1.23 -21.20 1.54
C LEU A 318 -0.09 -20.77 0.91
N GLY A 319 -0.61 -19.60 1.28
CA GLY A 319 -1.81 -19.04 0.66
C GLY A 319 -1.65 -18.85 -0.85
N GLU A 320 -0.49 -18.35 -1.31
CA GLU A 320 -0.20 -18.22 -2.75
C GLU A 320 -0.14 -19.58 -3.46
N VAL A 321 0.48 -20.58 -2.83
CA VAL A 321 0.52 -21.96 -3.36
C VAL A 321 -0.89 -22.55 -3.47
N TYR A 322 -1.72 -22.38 -2.45
CA TYR A 322 -3.11 -22.86 -2.47
C TYR A 322 -3.96 -22.16 -3.52
N LEU A 323 -3.76 -20.86 -3.73
CA LEU A 323 -4.42 -20.10 -4.79
C LEU A 323 -4.05 -20.66 -6.18
N HIS A 324 -2.77 -20.95 -6.42
CA HIS A 324 -2.33 -21.60 -7.67
C HIS A 324 -2.84 -23.05 -7.85
N GLN A 325 -3.13 -23.74 -6.76
CA GLN A 325 -3.76 -25.07 -6.77
C GLN A 325 -5.30 -25.02 -6.83
N SER A 326 -5.91 -23.82 -6.89
CA SER A 326 -7.37 -23.61 -6.80
C SER A 326 -8.01 -24.13 -5.51
N LYS A 327 -7.23 -24.24 -4.42
CA LYS A 327 -7.70 -24.58 -3.06
C LYS A 327 -8.09 -23.29 -2.31
N TYR A 328 -9.20 -22.69 -2.73
CA TYR A 328 -9.59 -21.34 -2.33
C TYR A 328 -9.86 -21.18 -0.82
N ALA A 329 -10.51 -22.17 -0.18
CA ALA A 329 -10.78 -22.14 1.26
C ALA A 329 -9.51 -22.23 2.12
N GLU A 330 -8.55 -23.07 1.73
CA GLU A 330 -7.26 -23.18 2.38
C GLU A 330 -6.39 -21.94 2.16
N ALA A 331 -6.47 -21.32 0.98
CA ALA A 331 -5.81 -20.05 0.66
C ALA A 331 -6.34 -18.92 1.56
N GLU A 332 -7.66 -18.76 1.63
CA GLU A 332 -8.32 -17.77 2.49
C GLU A 332 -7.89 -17.94 3.96
N THR A 333 -7.97 -19.16 4.49
CA THR A 333 -7.56 -19.47 5.86
C THR A 333 -6.08 -19.09 6.11
N SER A 334 -5.20 -19.40 5.16
CA SER A 334 -3.77 -19.14 5.28
C SER A 334 -3.46 -17.63 5.25
N PHE A 335 -4.08 -16.88 4.33
CA PHE A 335 -3.93 -15.43 4.26
C PHE A 335 -4.53 -14.72 5.47
N THR A 336 -5.66 -15.21 6.00
CA THR A 336 -6.31 -14.69 7.21
C THR A 336 -5.40 -14.83 8.43
N GLN A 337 -4.82 -16.01 8.62
CA GLN A 337 -3.87 -16.26 9.71
C GLN A 337 -2.57 -15.44 9.56
N ALA A 338 -2.10 -15.25 8.32
CA ALA A 338 -0.96 -14.38 8.03
C ALA A 338 -1.29 -12.91 8.35
N HIS A 339 -2.48 -12.43 7.97
CA HIS A 339 -2.96 -11.08 8.25
C HIS A 339 -3.02 -10.82 9.75
N GLU A 340 -3.67 -11.68 10.53
CA GLU A 340 -3.74 -11.54 11.99
C GLU A 340 -2.35 -11.47 12.63
N SER A 341 -1.43 -12.30 12.12
CA SER A 341 -0.06 -12.33 12.61
C SER A 341 0.66 -11.01 12.29
N TYR A 342 0.56 -10.50 11.05
CA TYR A 342 1.18 -9.23 10.67
C TYR A 342 0.56 -8.02 11.36
N SER A 343 -0.76 -7.99 11.54
CA SER A 343 -1.48 -6.92 12.24
C SER A 343 -1.07 -6.82 13.72
N ARG A 344 -0.67 -7.93 14.34
CA ARG A 344 -0.12 -7.95 15.71
C ARG A 344 1.37 -7.57 15.81
N ILE A 345 2.11 -7.56 14.69
CA ILE A 345 3.56 -7.29 14.67
C ILE A 345 3.88 -5.77 14.64
N GLY A 346 2.89 -4.88 14.56
CA GLY A 346 3.06 -3.42 14.73
C GLY A 346 3.75 -2.69 13.56
N ASP A 347 4.59 -3.40 12.79
CA ASP A 347 5.25 -2.95 11.56
C ASP A 347 4.73 -3.69 10.31
N GLY A 348 3.73 -4.56 10.51
CA GLY A 348 3.18 -5.41 9.46
C GLY A 348 2.20 -4.73 8.51
N GLY A 349 1.94 -3.41 8.60
CA GLY A 349 0.87 -2.75 7.85
C GLY A 349 0.90 -3.04 6.35
N VAL A 350 2.07 -3.02 5.71
CA VAL A 350 2.21 -3.32 4.27
C VAL A 350 1.97 -4.80 3.97
N ARG A 351 2.50 -5.71 4.79
CA ARG A 351 2.34 -7.17 4.59
C ARG A 351 0.93 -7.65 4.96
N ALA A 352 0.31 -7.03 5.95
CA ALA A 352 -1.07 -7.22 6.34
C ALA A 352 -2.02 -6.70 5.25
N LEU A 353 -1.65 -5.62 4.57
CA LEU A 353 -2.36 -5.19 3.37
C LEU A 353 -2.19 -6.23 2.25
N ASP A 354 -0.98 -6.69 1.93
CA ASP A 354 -0.78 -7.72 0.89
C ASP A 354 -1.64 -8.96 1.13
N THR A 355 -1.73 -9.44 2.38
CA THR A 355 -2.62 -10.56 2.74
C THR A 355 -4.09 -10.27 2.44
N LEU A 356 -4.57 -9.04 2.68
CA LEU A 356 -5.95 -8.65 2.36
C LEU A 356 -6.19 -8.58 0.85
N TYR A 357 -5.20 -8.11 0.08
CA TYR A 357 -5.26 -8.17 -1.38
C TYR A 357 -5.41 -9.60 -1.88
N CYS A 358 -4.60 -10.54 -1.38
CA CYS A 358 -4.72 -11.93 -1.79
C CYS A 358 -6.07 -12.56 -1.35
N ILE A 359 -6.61 -12.19 -0.18
CA ILE A 359 -7.96 -12.62 0.24
C ILE A 359 -9.03 -12.15 -0.75
N GLY A 360 -8.99 -10.89 -1.19
CA GLY A 360 -9.99 -10.43 -2.15
C GLY A 360 -9.78 -10.97 -3.58
N GLN A 361 -8.56 -11.38 -3.97
CA GLN A 361 -8.36 -12.18 -5.19
C GLN A 361 -9.06 -13.54 -5.08
N VAL A 362 -8.97 -14.22 -3.93
CA VAL A 362 -9.70 -15.46 -3.68
C VAL A 362 -11.21 -15.24 -3.85
N TYR A 363 -11.78 -14.16 -3.29
CA TYR A 363 -13.20 -13.85 -3.43
C TYR A 363 -13.63 -13.40 -4.84
N GLU A 364 -12.73 -12.84 -5.66
CA GLU A 364 -13.00 -12.52 -7.06
C GLU A 364 -13.04 -13.78 -7.95
N GLU A 365 -12.20 -14.78 -7.65
CA GLU A 365 -12.15 -16.05 -8.40
C GLU A 365 -13.19 -17.07 -7.95
N ASP A 366 -13.50 -17.14 -6.64
CA ASP A 366 -14.49 -18.03 -6.05
C ASP A 366 -15.38 -17.24 -5.05
N PRO A 367 -16.47 -16.60 -5.53
CA PRO A 367 -17.31 -15.76 -4.68
C PRO A 367 -18.02 -16.64 -3.62
N PRO A 368 -17.82 -16.35 -2.32
CA PRO A 368 -18.35 -17.20 -1.27
C PRO A 368 -19.88 -17.20 -1.23
N ASP A 369 -20.46 -18.28 -0.70
CA ASP A 369 -21.87 -18.33 -0.32
C ASP A 369 -22.22 -17.16 0.63
N GLU A 370 -23.47 -16.69 0.59
CA GLU A 370 -23.97 -15.55 1.38
C GLU A 370 -23.58 -15.58 2.89
N PRO A 371 -23.51 -16.75 3.58
CA PRO A 371 -23.05 -16.87 4.96
C PRO A 371 -21.54 -16.66 5.17
N SER A 372 -20.69 -17.08 4.23
CA SER A 372 -19.23 -16.92 4.31
C SER A 372 -18.82 -15.49 3.99
N TYR A 373 -19.49 -14.84 3.04
CA TYR A 373 -19.32 -13.41 2.75
C TYR A 373 -19.74 -12.51 3.93
N THR A 374 -20.84 -12.86 4.60
CA THR A 374 -21.29 -12.14 5.81
C THR A 374 -20.39 -12.40 7.01
N HIS A 375 -19.89 -13.63 7.19
CA HIS A 375 -18.91 -13.94 8.23
C HIS A 375 -17.57 -13.20 8.03
N ALA A 376 -17.11 -13.04 6.79
CA ALA A 376 -15.93 -12.25 6.45
C ALA A 376 -16.13 -10.74 6.71
N LEU A 377 -17.32 -10.20 6.42
CA LEU A 377 -17.69 -8.82 6.74
C LEU A 377 -17.87 -8.59 8.25
N GLU A 378 -18.29 -9.61 9.01
CA GLU A 378 -18.42 -9.57 10.48
C GLU A 378 -17.08 -9.68 11.20
N LEU A 379 -16.17 -10.55 10.75
CA LEU A 379 -14.81 -10.70 11.30
C LEU A 379 -13.94 -9.46 11.02
N TYR A 380 -14.21 -8.76 9.91
CA TYR A 380 -13.42 -7.63 9.45
C TYR A 380 -14.32 -6.47 8.99
N PRO A 381 -14.79 -5.61 9.91
CA PRO A 381 -15.53 -4.41 9.55
C PRO A 381 -14.59 -3.43 8.82
N GLY A 382 -14.55 -3.51 7.48
CA GLY A 382 -13.65 -2.72 6.64
C GLY A 382 -12.90 -3.46 5.53
N VAL A 383 -13.10 -4.77 5.32
CA VAL A 383 -12.41 -5.53 4.24
C VAL A 383 -12.49 -4.84 2.90
N ARG A 384 -13.64 -4.27 2.53
CA ARG A 384 -13.81 -3.63 1.21
C ARG A 384 -12.93 -2.39 1.04
N ASP A 385 -12.75 -1.63 2.11
CA ASP A 385 -11.93 -0.42 2.13
C ASP A 385 -10.43 -0.75 2.28
N GLN A 386 -10.09 -1.80 3.03
CA GLN A 386 -8.70 -2.24 3.22
C GLN A 386 -8.17 -3.13 2.08
N TYR A 387 -9.04 -3.91 1.42
CA TYR A 387 -8.76 -4.64 0.17
C TYR A 387 -8.45 -3.67 -0.98
N THR A 388 -9.20 -2.57 -1.06
CA THR A 388 -8.90 -1.49 -2.01
C THR A 388 -7.60 -0.78 -1.62
N GLU A 389 -7.35 -0.50 -0.33
CA GLU A 389 -6.08 0.04 0.16
C GLU A 389 -4.87 -0.88 -0.11
N ALA A 390 -5.06 -2.19 -0.03
CA ALA A 390 -4.07 -3.21 -0.32
C ALA A 390 -3.78 -3.39 -1.82
N ARG A 391 -4.81 -3.37 -2.66
CA ARG A 391 -4.70 -3.34 -4.14
C ARG A 391 -3.88 -2.13 -4.62
N LEU A 392 -3.93 -1.02 -3.88
CA LEU A 392 -3.15 0.20 -4.14
C LEU A 392 -1.72 0.12 -3.60
N SER A 393 -1.50 -0.58 -2.49
CA SER A 393 -0.17 -0.81 -1.90
C SER A 393 0.67 -1.80 -2.73
N TYR A 394 0.06 -2.85 -3.28
CA TYR A 394 0.72 -3.85 -4.12
C TYR A 394 1.19 -3.25 -5.47
N THR A 395 0.39 -2.36 -6.07
CA THR A 395 0.81 -1.59 -7.26
C THR A 395 1.88 -0.54 -6.93
N CYS A 396 1.95 -0.06 -5.68
CA CYS A 396 2.98 0.85 -5.18
C CYS A 396 4.33 0.15 -4.91
N LYS A 397 4.34 -1.14 -4.55
CA LYS A 397 5.53 -1.93 -4.21
C LYS A 397 6.53 -2.13 -5.35
N GLN A 398 6.08 -2.04 -6.61
CA GLN A 398 6.95 -2.23 -7.78
C GLN A 398 7.84 -1.03 -8.14
N LYS A 399 7.65 0.16 -7.57
CA LYS A 399 8.33 1.40 -8.05
C LYS A 399 8.71 2.35 -6.91
N ASN A 400 9.80 2.00 -6.23
CA ASN A 400 10.35 2.76 -5.10
C ASN A 400 11.09 4.05 -5.54
N THR A 401 10.35 5.07 -6.01
CA THR A 401 10.89 6.42 -6.35
C THR A 401 9.96 7.62 -6.03
N LEU A 402 8.80 7.47 -5.39
CA LEU A 402 7.70 8.47 -5.49
C LEU A 402 7.09 8.95 -4.14
N ASP A 403 7.70 9.84 -3.35
CA ASP A 403 7.01 10.41 -2.15
C ASP A 403 5.86 11.40 -2.53
N LYS A 404 6.06 12.22 -3.58
CA LYS A 404 4.98 13.10 -4.09
C LYS A 404 3.91 12.36 -4.87
N ALA A 405 4.30 11.36 -5.65
CA ALA A 405 3.35 10.63 -6.49
C ALA A 405 2.71 9.42 -5.77
N SER A 406 3.23 8.98 -4.62
CA SER A 406 2.50 8.13 -3.66
C SER A 406 1.26 8.85 -3.11
N ARG A 407 1.37 10.13 -2.75
CA ARG A 407 0.21 10.94 -2.31
C ARG A 407 -0.77 11.22 -3.44
N VAL A 408 -0.29 11.42 -4.68
CA VAL A 408 -1.17 11.56 -5.86
C VAL A 408 -1.87 10.23 -6.17
N ALA A 409 -1.18 9.09 -6.09
CA ALA A 409 -1.78 7.77 -6.28
C ALA A 409 -2.85 7.44 -5.22
N GLN A 410 -2.63 7.81 -3.95
CA GLN A 410 -3.66 7.73 -2.92
C GLN A 410 -4.91 8.56 -3.28
N ALA A 411 -4.71 9.75 -3.86
CA ALA A 411 -5.81 10.58 -4.32
C ALA A 411 -6.51 10.01 -5.58
N ASP A 412 -5.77 9.43 -6.52
CA ASP A 412 -6.30 8.74 -7.71
C ASP A 412 -7.18 7.55 -7.33
N ALA A 413 -6.81 6.86 -6.26
CA ALA A 413 -7.59 5.76 -5.72
C ALA A 413 -8.90 6.21 -5.08
N LEU A 414 -8.86 7.24 -4.24
CA LEU A 414 -10.05 7.84 -3.62
C LEU A 414 -10.98 8.42 -4.70
N TYR A 415 -10.41 8.97 -5.77
CA TYR A 415 -11.15 9.38 -6.95
C TYR A 415 -11.83 8.19 -7.65
N GLY A 416 -11.10 7.08 -7.87
CA GLY A 416 -11.67 5.84 -8.43
C GLY A 416 -12.77 5.24 -7.55
N LEU A 417 -12.62 5.28 -6.23
CA LEU A 417 -13.65 4.84 -5.28
C LEU A 417 -14.91 5.73 -5.40
N GLY A 418 -14.73 7.04 -5.56
CA GLY A 418 -15.81 7.95 -5.86
C GLY A 418 -16.58 7.59 -7.13
N GLU A 419 -15.88 7.13 -8.19
CA GLU A 419 -16.54 6.68 -9.43
C GLU A 419 -17.38 5.44 -9.19
N VAL A 420 -16.85 4.45 -8.46
CA VAL A 420 -17.59 3.22 -8.14
C VAL A 420 -18.85 3.55 -7.36
N TYR A 421 -18.76 4.42 -6.33
CA TYR A 421 -19.93 4.86 -5.58
C TYR A 421 -20.93 5.64 -6.44
N ARG A 422 -20.45 6.50 -7.35
CA ARG A 422 -21.31 7.23 -8.30
C ARG A 422 -22.07 6.27 -9.22
N GLN A 423 -21.40 5.23 -9.74
CA GLN A 423 -22.04 4.22 -10.60
C GLN A 423 -23.06 3.37 -9.82
N GLN A 424 -22.83 3.12 -8.53
CA GLN A 424 -23.77 2.46 -7.63
C GLN A 424 -24.90 3.39 -7.12
N SER A 425 -24.98 4.63 -7.61
CA SER A 425 -25.91 5.66 -7.11
C SER A 425 -25.76 6.02 -5.61
N LYS A 426 -24.63 5.69 -5.00
CA LYS A 426 -24.28 6.02 -3.60
C LYS A 426 -23.63 7.39 -3.53
N TYR A 427 -24.45 8.43 -3.72
CA TYR A 427 -23.96 9.79 -3.96
C TYR A 427 -23.28 10.44 -2.75
N ASN A 428 -23.67 10.09 -1.52
CA ASN A 428 -23.06 10.65 -0.31
C ASN A 428 -21.64 10.10 -0.08
N GLU A 429 -21.44 8.82 -0.35
CA GLU A 429 -20.17 8.12 -0.25
C GLU A 429 -19.21 8.54 -1.38
N ALA A 430 -19.76 8.76 -2.59
CA ALA A 430 -19.04 9.35 -3.71
C ALA A 430 -18.56 10.77 -3.36
N GLU A 431 -19.43 11.62 -2.81
CA GLU A 431 -19.10 12.96 -2.33
C GLU A 431 -17.96 12.95 -1.30
N SER A 432 -18.04 12.07 -0.30
CA SER A 432 -16.99 11.93 0.72
C SER A 432 -15.63 11.54 0.10
N SER A 433 -15.66 10.57 -0.82
CA SER A 433 -14.46 10.05 -1.49
C SER A 433 -13.79 11.10 -2.37
N TYR A 434 -14.57 11.83 -3.19
CA TYR A 434 -14.06 12.92 -4.01
C TYR A 434 -13.53 14.09 -3.18
N ASN A 435 -14.16 14.43 -2.06
CA ASN A 435 -13.67 15.47 -1.16
C ASN A 435 -12.32 15.11 -0.53
N ARG A 436 -12.15 13.85 -0.10
CA ARG A 436 -10.85 13.36 0.42
C ARG A 436 -9.77 13.38 -0.67
N ALA A 437 -10.08 12.90 -1.87
CA ALA A 437 -9.16 12.97 -3.03
C ALA A 437 -8.75 14.42 -3.32
N LEU A 438 -9.73 15.34 -3.37
CA LEU A 438 -9.53 16.75 -3.64
C LEU A 438 -8.62 17.43 -2.61
N GLN A 439 -8.75 17.10 -1.32
CA GLN A 439 -7.87 17.64 -0.29
C GLN A 439 -6.40 17.25 -0.53
N ILE A 440 -6.16 16.01 -0.94
CA ILE A 440 -4.81 15.50 -1.21
C ILE A 440 -4.24 16.10 -2.50
N TYR A 441 -5.02 16.15 -3.59
CA TYR A 441 -4.63 16.81 -4.84
C TYR A 441 -4.41 18.33 -4.69
N THR A 442 -5.04 18.95 -3.70
CA THR A 442 -4.82 20.38 -3.42
C THR A 442 -3.50 20.60 -2.70
N ARG A 443 -3.10 19.69 -1.81
CA ARG A 443 -1.82 19.74 -1.07
C ARG A 443 -0.62 19.28 -1.89
N ASN A 444 -0.85 18.37 -2.82
CA ASN A 444 0.18 17.80 -3.69
C ASN A 444 -0.21 18.14 -5.13
N TRP A 445 0.55 19.05 -5.75
CA TRP A 445 0.22 19.57 -7.07
C TRP A 445 0.07 18.43 -8.09
N SER A 446 -1.18 18.16 -8.49
CA SER A 446 -1.54 17.26 -9.58
C SER A 446 -2.22 18.09 -10.68
N PRO A 447 -1.66 18.12 -11.90
CA PRO A 447 -2.16 18.98 -12.97
C PRO A 447 -3.60 18.61 -13.40
N MET A 448 -4.00 17.35 -13.26
CA MET A 448 -5.32 16.86 -13.71
C MET A 448 -6.20 16.32 -12.58
N GLY A 449 -5.64 15.77 -11.49
CA GLY A 449 -6.44 15.15 -10.43
C GLY A 449 -7.38 16.12 -9.71
N ARG A 450 -6.88 17.33 -9.40
CA ARG A 450 -7.68 18.37 -8.74
C ARG A 450 -8.89 18.84 -9.56
N PRO A 451 -8.74 19.27 -10.83
CA PRO A 451 -9.89 19.70 -11.63
C PRO A 451 -10.83 18.53 -11.98
N ASN A 452 -10.32 17.30 -12.16
CA ASN A 452 -11.16 16.11 -12.36
C ASN A 452 -12.05 15.83 -11.15
N ALA A 453 -11.49 15.84 -9.94
CA ALA A 453 -12.26 15.63 -8.70
C ALA A 453 -13.34 16.70 -8.49
N LEU A 454 -13.04 17.96 -8.80
CA LEU A 454 -14.03 19.05 -8.74
C LEU A 454 -15.16 18.86 -9.75
N TYR A 455 -14.84 18.42 -10.96
CA TYR A 455 -15.83 18.13 -12.00
C TYR A 455 -16.78 17.00 -11.57
N ARG A 456 -16.23 15.87 -11.09
CA ARG A 456 -17.05 14.74 -10.61
C ARG A 456 -17.90 15.08 -9.39
N LEU A 457 -17.37 15.90 -8.49
CA LEU A 457 -18.14 16.41 -7.36
C LEU A 457 -19.33 17.27 -7.84
N GLY A 458 -19.15 18.05 -8.91
CA GLY A 458 -20.23 18.81 -9.55
C GLY A 458 -21.33 17.92 -10.11
N GLU A 459 -20.98 16.82 -10.79
CA GLU A 459 -21.96 15.85 -11.28
C GLU A 459 -22.73 15.18 -10.13
N VAL A 460 -22.04 14.79 -9.06
CA VAL A 460 -22.68 14.22 -7.86
C VAL A 460 -23.66 15.23 -7.25
N TYR A 461 -23.29 16.51 -7.17
CA TYR A 461 -24.18 17.57 -6.70
C TYR A 461 -25.40 17.77 -7.62
N CYS A 462 -25.25 17.69 -8.93
CA CYS A 462 -26.39 17.68 -9.86
C CYS A 462 -27.34 16.50 -9.57
N ARG A 463 -26.81 15.29 -9.37
CA ARG A 463 -27.62 14.10 -9.07
C ARG A 463 -28.36 14.21 -7.73
N GLN A 464 -27.77 14.91 -6.76
CA GLN A 464 -28.40 15.23 -5.47
C GLN A 464 -29.31 16.46 -5.51
N SER A 465 -29.53 17.09 -6.68
CA SER A 465 -30.27 18.35 -6.84
C SER A 465 -29.67 19.56 -6.08
N LYS A 466 -28.39 19.49 -5.69
CA LYS A 466 -27.62 20.56 -5.03
C LYS A 466 -27.01 21.50 -6.08
N TYR A 467 -27.86 22.17 -6.85
CA TYR A 467 -27.44 22.94 -8.03
C TYR A 467 -26.54 24.14 -7.73
N THR A 468 -26.69 24.76 -6.56
CA THR A 468 -25.85 25.88 -6.12
C THR A 468 -24.40 25.46 -5.83
N GLU A 469 -24.23 24.30 -5.20
CA GLU A 469 -22.94 23.71 -4.89
C GLU A 469 -22.28 23.18 -6.17
N ALA A 470 -23.05 22.56 -7.06
CA ALA A 470 -22.61 22.14 -8.38
C ALA A 470 -22.04 23.32 -9.20
N GLU A 471 -22.77 24.44 -9.27
CA GLU A 471 -22.31 25.67 -9.94
C GLU A 471 -20.96 26.16 -9.36
N SER A 472 -20.83 26.15 -8.04
CA SER A 472 -19.60 26.58 -7.35
C SER A 472 -18.39 25.70 -7.71
N VAL A 473 -18.54 24.38 -7.68
CA VAL A 473 -17.42 23.45 -7.95
C VAL A 473 -17.07 23.40 -9.44
N PHE A 474 -18.06 23.48 -10.33
CA PHE A 474 -17.82 23.60 -11.77
C PHE A 474 -17.09 24.89 -12.12
N THR A 475 -17.49 26.03 -11.56
CA THR A 475 -16.77 27.31 -11.78
C THR A 475 -15.31 27.23 -11.30
N LYS A 476 -15.04 26.52 -10.20
CA LYS A 476 -13.66 26.27 -9.73
C LYS A 476 -12.90 25.34 -10.68
N ALA A 477 -13.51 24.26 -11.15
CA ALA A 477 -12.90 23.33 -12.10
C ALA A 477 -12.55 24.03 -13.42
N GLN A 478 -13.48 24.84 -13.96
CA GLN A 478 -13.31 25.60 -15.20
C GLN A 478 -12.06 26.46 -15.16
N LYS A 479 -11.90 27.27 -14.10
CA LYS A 479 -10.73 28.14 -13.91
C LYS A 479 -9.40 27.36 -13.89
N ILE A 480 -9.41 26.13 -13.38
CA ILE A 480 -8.20 25.29 -13.34
C ILE A 480 -7.96 24.66 -14.71
N TYR A 481 -8.97 24.09 -15.36
CA TYR A 481 -8.83 23.52 -16.70
C TYR A 481 -8.41 24.56 -17.77
N THR A 482 -8.83 25.82 -17.63
CA THR A 482 -8.33 26.94 -18.45
C THR A 482 -6.84 27.19 -18.23
N ARG A 483 -6.34 27.04 -17.00
CA ARG A 483 -4.91 27.25 -16.68
C ARG A 483 -4.02 26.10 -17.15
N VAL A 484 -4.52 24.86 -17.16
CA VAL A 484 -3.76 23.67 -17.59
C VAL A 484 -3.98 23.32 -19.06
N ASP A 485 -4.65 24.20 -19.81
CA ASP A 485 -4.94 24.08 -21.25
C ASP A 485 -5.60 22.75 -21.66
N ASN A 486 -6.49 22.22 -20.80
CA ASN A 486 -7.24 21.01 -21.09
C ASN A 486 -8.58 21.37 -21.73
N SER A 487 -8.64 21.31 -23.06
CA SER A 487 -9.84 21.67 -23.85
C SER A 487 -11.04 20.75 -23.60
N GLU A 488 -10.81 19.44 -23.37
CA GLU A 488 -11.89 18.48 -23.11
C GLU A 488 -12.50 18.70 -21.71
N GLY A 489 -11.66 18.89 -20.69
CA GLY A 489 -12.11 19.19 -19.33
C GLY A 489 -12.87 20.52 -19.25
N GLN A 490 -12.44 21.54 -20.01
CA GLN A 490 -13.20 22.79 -20.16
C GLN A 490 -14.58 22.54 -20.77
N ALA A 491 -14.66 21.73 -21.82
CA ALA A 491 -15.92 21.41 -22.49
C ALA A 491 -16.88 20.64 -21.56
N ASN A 492 -16.39 19.63 -20.84
CA ASN A 492 -17.16 18.85 -19.87
C ASN A 492 -17.74 19.71 -18.75
N VAL A 493 -16.97 20.67 -18.22
CA VAL A 493 -17.44 21.57 -17.17
C VAL A 493 -18.46 22.58 -17.70
N LEU A 494 -18.26 23.12 -18.90
CA LEU A 494 -19.23 24.02 -19.56
C LEU A 494 -20.55 23.31 -19.83
N TYR A 495 -20.49 22.05 -20.28
CA TYR A 495 -21.66 21.21 -20.45
C TYR A 495 -22.39 20.99 -19.12
N GLY A 496 -21.66 20.66 -18.04
CA GLY A 496 -22.23 20.51 -16.69
C GLY A 496 -22.87 21.79 -16.14
N LEU A 497 -22.27 22.96 -16.39
CA LEU A 497 -22.87 24.26 -16.07
C LEU A 497 -24.17 24.49 -16.86
N GLY A 498 -24.20 24.09 -18.14
CA GLY A 498 -25.41 24.11 -18.96
C GLY A 498 -26.54 23.27 -18.35
N GLU A 499 -26.22 22.09 -17.80
CA GLU A 499 -27.21 21.24 -17.11
C GLU A 499 -27.73 21.91 -15.84
N VAL A 500 -26.83 22.47 -15.01
CA VAL A 500 -27.19 23.22 -13.80
C VAL A 500 -28.13 24.37 -14.12
N TYR A 501 -27.79 25.19 -15.12
CA TYR A 501 -28.61 26.34 -15.51
C TYR A 501 -29.96 25.93 -16.12
N ARG A 502 -30.00 24.84 -16.90
CA ARG A 502 -31.26 24.28 -17.41
C ARG A 502 -32.18 23.84 -16.28
N HIS A 503 -31.65 23.14 -15.27
CA HIS A 503 -32.43 22.72 -14.10
C HIS A 503 -32.87 23.89 -13.20
N GLN A 504 -32.11 24.99 -13.18
CA GLN A 504 -32.49 26.23 -12.52
C GLN A 504 -33.42 27.13 -13.37
N PHE A 505 -33.84 26.69 -14.56
CA PHE A 505 -34.64 27.47 -15.52
C PHE A 505 -33.94 28.76 -16.05
N LYS A 506 -32.63 28.88 -15.85
CA LYS A 506 -31.78 29.97 -16.37
C LYS A 506 -31.38 29.68 -17.81
N TYR A 507 -32.37 29.69 -18.70
CA TYR A 507 -32.21 29.20 -20.07
C TYR A 507 -31.23 30.04 -20.91
N THR A 508 -31.09 31.34 -20.62
CA THR A 508 -30.11 32.22 -21.30
C THR A 508 -28.67 31.82 -21.00
N GLU A 509 -28.36 31.52 -19.74
CA GLU A 509 -27.06 31.06 -19.27
C GLU A 509 -26.78 29.63 -19.71
N ALA A 510 -27.82 28.79 -19.76
CA ALA A 510 -27.74 27.43 -20.29
C ALA A 510 -27.36 27.44 -21.78
N VAL A 511 -28.01 28.27 -22.61
CA VAL A 511 -27.66 28.47 -24.02
C VAL A 511 -26.20 28.89 -24.15
N SER A 512 -25.76 29.91 -23.40
CA SER A 512 -24.37 30.37 -23.43
C SER A 512 -23.38 29.26 -23.07
N SER A 513 -23.69 28.46 -22.05
CA SER A 513 -22.82 27.39 -21.57
C SER A 513 -22.73 26.22 -22.55
N TYR A 514 -23.86 25.79 -23.13
CA TYR A 514 -23.87 24.72 -24.13
C TYR A 514 -23.23 25.14 -25.46
N THR A 515 -23.40 26.38 -25.91
CA THR A 515 -22.69 26.90 -27.10
C THR A 515 -21.18 26.87 -26.87
N GLN A 516 -20.71 27.38 -25.73
CA GLN A 516 -19.28 27.33 -25.40
C GLN A 516 -18.77 25.89 -25.24
N ALA A 517 -19.58 24.97 -24.69
CA ALA A 517 -19.24 23.56 -24.58
C ALA A 517 -19.11 22.91 -25.97
N GLN A 518 -20.03 23.18 -26.89
CA GLN A 518 -20.01 22.70 -28.27
C GLN A 518 -18.76 23.14 -29.02
N GLU A 519 -18.40 24.42 -28.92
CA GLU A 519 -17.15 24.94 -29.51
C GLU A 519 -15.91 24.31 -28.87
N ALA A 520 -15.90 24.11 -27.55
CA ALA A 520 -14.81 23.48 -26.83
C ALA A 520 -14.65 22.00 -27.18
N TYR A 521 -15.74 21.23 -27.30
CA TYR A 521 -15.72 19.84 -27.75
C TYR A 521 -15.26 19.71 -29.20
N THR A 522 -15.63 20.67 -30.05
CA THR A 522 -15.14 20.74 -31.43
C THR A 522 -13.61 20.91 -31.44
N ARG A 523 -13.08 21.81 -30.61
CA ARG A 523 -11.62 22.01 -30.45
C ARG A 523 -10.92 20.79 -29.83
N ALA A 524 -11.59 20.06 -28.94
CA ALA A 524 -11.07 18.86 -28.30
C ALA A 524 -11.21 17.58 -29.15
N CYS A 525 -11.76 17.68 -30.36
CA CYS A 525 -12.05 16.54 -31.25
C CYS A 525 -12.98 15.47 -30.61
N ASN A 526 -13.82 15.84 -29.64
CA ASN A 526 -14.80 14.96 -29.02
C ASN A 526 -16.16 15.12 -29.69
N ALA A 527 -16.40 14.33 -30.73
CA ALA A 527 -17.62 14.40 -31.54
C ALA A 527 -18.89 14.03 -30.74
N GLU A 528 -18.79 13.10 -29.80
CA GLU A 528 -19.94 12.69 -28.98
C GLU A 528 -20.37 13.80 -28.01
N GLY A 529 -19.42 14.41 -27.30
CA GLY A 529 -19.67 15.58 -26.44
C GLY A 529 -20.23 16.76 -27.23
N GLN A 530 -19.72 17.00 -28.44
CA GLN A 530 -20.25 18.02 -29.35
C GLN A 530 -21.72 17.75 -29.71
N ALA A 531 -22.06 16.50 -30.05
CA ALA A 531 -23.43 16.11 -30.38
C ALA A 531 -24.37 16.20 -29.18
N ASN A 532 -23.93 15.79 -27.99
CA ASN A 532 -24.67 15.93 -26.74
C ASN A 532 -24.95 17.40 -26.42
N ALA A 533 -23.96 18.29 -26.54
CA ALA A 533 -24.13 19.72 -26.32
C ALA A 533 -25.12 20.35 -27.31
N LEU A 534 -25.05 19.99 -28.60
CA LEU A 534 -25.99 20.43 -29.63
C LEU A 534 -27.42 19.94 -29.38
N TYR A 535 -27.57 18.68 -28.94
CA TYR A 535 -28.87 18.12 -28.56
C TYR A 535 -29.50 18.91 -27.42
N TRP A 536 -28.76 19.16 -26.33
CA TRP A 536 -29.28 19.92 -25.20
C TRP A 536 -29.50 21.40 -25.51
N LEU A 537 -28.69 21.99 -26.39
CA LEU A 537 -28.96 23.32 -26.93
C LEU A 537 -30.32 23.36 -27.67
N GLY A 538 -30.62 22.32 -28.46
CA GLY A 538 -31.93 22.12 -29.09
C GLY A 538 -33.07 22.03 -28.09
N GLU A 539 -32.91 21.24 -27.03
CA GLU A 539 -33.90 21.14 -25.94
C GLU A 539 -34.13 22.50 -25.24
N VAL A 540 -33.06 23.24 -24.92
CA VAL A 540 -33.19 24.54 -24.28
C VAL A 540 -33.88 25.55 -25.21
N TYR A 541 -33.57 25.56 -26.50
CA TYR A 541 -34.26 26.41 -27.47
C TYR A 541 -35.74 26.03 -27.64
N ARG A 542 -36.06 24.72 -27.64
CA ARG A 542 -37.44 24.22 -27.66
C ARG A 542 -38.22 24.70 -26.44
N HIS A 543 -37.63 24.66 -25.25
CA HIS A 543 -38.22 25.21 -24.02
C HIS A 543 -38.38 26.74 -24.04
N GLN A 544 -37.54 27.45 -24.80
CA GLN A 544 -37.69 28.89 -25.07
C GLN A 544 -38.67 29.20 -26.22
N PHE A 545 -39.33 28.20 -26.82
CA PHE A 545 -40.19 28.33 -28.01
C PHE A 545 -39.45 28.84 -29.27
N LYS A 546 -38.11 28.75 -29.30
CA LYS A 546 -37.26 29.12 -30.44
C LYS A 546 -37.04 27.92 -31.37
N TYR A 547 -38.13 27.55 -32.06
CA TYR A 547 -38.19 26.30 -32.82
C TYR A 547 -37.23 26.24 -34.01
N THR A 548 -36.92 27.38 -34.64
CA THR A 548 -35.97 27.46 -35.75
C THR A 548 -34.54 27.13 -35.31
N GLU A 549 -34.11 27.68 -34.18
CA GLU A 549 -32.80 27.42 -33.58
C GLU A 549 -32.72 26.01 -33.00
N ALA A 550 -33.83 25.51 -32.44
CA ALA A 550 -33.94 24.13 -31.99
C ALA A 550 -33.78 23.14 -33.15
N GLU A 551 -34.52 23.32 -34.25
CA GLU A 551 -34.41 22.50 -35.47
C GLU A 551 -32.98 22.48 -36.03
N SER A 552 -32.32 23.65 -36.09
CA SER A 552 -30.92 23.76 -36.51
C SER A 552 -29.97 22.98 -35.60
N SER A 553 -30.12 23.12 -34.29
CA SER A 553 -29.25 22.46 -33.30
C SER A 553 -29.43 20.94 -33.34
N TYR A 554 -30.67 20.45 -33.41
CA TYR A 554 -30.96 19.02 -33.58
C TYR A 554 -30.42 18.47 -34.90
N THR A 555 -30.57 19.18 -36.02
CA THR A 555 -30.07 18.71 -37.32
C THR A 555 -28.54 18.58 -37.30
N GLN A 556 -27.85 19.54 -36.68
CA GLN A 556 -26.40 19.45 -36.47
C GLN A 556 -26.03 18.25 -35.59
N ALA A 557 -26.72 18.04 -34.46
CA ALA A 557 -26.51 16.89 -33.59
C ALA A 557 -26.74 15.55 -34.33
N GLN A 558 -27.80 15.46 -35.15
CA GLN A 558 -28.11 14.29 -35.96
C GLN A 558 -26.97 13.93 -36.91
N GLY A 559 -26.41 14.94 -37.59
CA GLY A 559 -25.28 14.75 -38.49
C GLY A 559 -24.05 14.19 -37.78
N VAL A 560 -23.79 14.62 -36.54
CA VAL A 560 -22.66 14.13 -35.74
C VAL A 560 -22.95 12.72 -35.21
N TYR A 561 -24.12 12.45 -34.62
CA TYR A 561 -24.47 11.10 -34.15
C TYR A 561 -24.54 10.04 -35.25
N THR A 562 -24.88 10.46 -36.48
CA THR A 562 -24.81 9.58 -37.66
C THR A 562 -23.37 9.17 -37.96
N ARG A 563 -22.42 10.11 -37.84
CA ARG A 563 -21.00 9.83 -38.08
C ARG A 563 -20.36 9.01 -36.96
N THR A 564 -20.83 9.15 -35.72
CA THR A 564 -20.30 8.40 -34.56
C THR A 564 -21.04 7.08 -34.30
N CYS A 565 -22.02 6.73 -35.13
CA CYS A 565 -22.84 5.52 -34.98
C CYS A 565 -23.55 5.40 -33.63
N ASN A 566 -23.92 6.53 -33.00
CA ASN A 566 -24.69 6.54 -31.74
C ASN A 566 -26.20 6.50 -32.05
N ASP A 567 -26.75 5.30 -32.08
CA ASP A 567 -28.16 5.05 -32.38
C ASP A 567 -29.12 5.68 -31.36
N GLU A 568 -28.76 5.68 -30.07
CA GLU A 568 -29.61 6.26 -29.03
C GLU A 568 -29.69 7.78 -29.16
N GLY A 569 -28.56 8.45 -29.40
CA GLY A 569 -28.50 9.88 -29.70
C GLY A 569 -29.31 10.25 -30.95
N GLN A 570 -29.26 9.43 -32.00
CA GLN A 570 -30.10 9.62 -33.20
C GLN A 570 -31.60 9.52 -32.88
N ALA A 571 -32.01 8.54 -32.07
CA ALA A 571 -33.39 8.38 -31.67
C ALA A 571 -33.89 9.56 -30.81
N ASN A 572 -33.06 10.03 -29.87
CA ASN A 572 -33.33 11.19 -29.02
C ASN A 572 -33.52 12.47 -29.87
N VAL A 573 -32.63 12.71 -30.83
CA VAL A 573 -32.72 13.86 -31.74
C VAL A 573 -33.94 13.79 -32.64
N LEU A 574 -34.26 12.61 -33.19
CA LEU A 574 -35.46 12.41 -34.02
C LEU A 574 -36.74 12.65 -33.22
N TYR A 575 -36.77 12.23 -31.95
CA TYR A 575 -37.87 12.55 -31.05
C TYR A 575 -37.99 14.07 -30.79
N GLY A 576 -36.88 14.74 -30.50
CA GLY A 576 -36.83 16.20 -30.31
C GLY A 576 -37.28 16.98 -31.55
N LEU A 577 -36.86 16.57 -32.75
CA LEU A 577 -37.35 17.11 -34.02
C LEU A 577 -38.85 16.87 -34.21
N GLY A 578 -39.34 15.67 -33.85
CA GLY A 578 -40.76 15.35 -33.86
C GLY A 578 -41.58 16.31 -32.98
N GLU A 579 -41.10 16.62 -31.78
CA GLU A 579 -41.71 17.60 -30.88
C GLU A 579 -41.71 19.01 -31.49
N VAL A 580 -40.59 19.44 -32.08
CA VAL A 580 -40.49 20.74 -32.76
C VAL A 580 -41.49 20.82 -33.92
N TYR A 581 -41.56 19.79 -34.77
CA TYR A 581 -42.51 19.74 -35.89
C TYR A 581 -43.96 19.68 -35.46
N ARG A 582 -44.26 18.96 -34.38
CA ARG A 582 -45.60 18.95 -33.77
C ARG A 582 -46.02 20.34 -33.31
N HIS A 583 -45.12 21.08 -32.66
CA HIS A 583 -45.37 22.46 -32.22
C HIS A 583 -45.42 23.47 -33.38
N CYS A 584 -44.71 23.22 -34.47
CA CYS A 584 -44.76 24.02 -35.70
C CYS A 584 -45.91 23.63 -36.65
N PHE A 585 -46.83 22.76 -36.23
CA PHE A 585 -47.95 22.26 -37.05
C PHE A 585 -47.53 21.48 -38.32
N LYS A 586 -46.27 21.03 -38.41
CA LYS A 586 -45.71 20.20 -39.48
C LYS A 586 -45.96 18.71 -39.20
N TYR A 587 -47.23 18.32 -39.18
CA TYR A 587 -47.66 17.01 -38.67
C TYR A 587 -47.18 15.81 -39.48
N THR A 588 -46.96 15.99 -40.79
CA THR A 588 -46.42 14.95 -41.67
C THR A 588 -44.96 14.61 -41.33
N GLU A 589 -44.15 15.63 -41.13
CA GLU A 589 -42.75 15.54 -40.76
C GLU A 589 -42.60 15.03 -39.32
N ALA A 590 -43.45 15.50 -38.41
CA ALA A 590 -43.52 15.01 -37.03
C ALA A 590 -43.83 13.50 -36.98
N LYS A 591 -44.85 13.05 -37.73
CA LYS A 591 -45.19 11.62 -37.80
C LYS A 591 -44.02 10.79 -38.35
N SER A 592 -43.36 11.28 -39.40
CA SER A 592 -42.21 10.59 -40.00
C SER A 592 -41.07 10.44 -38.98
N THR A 593 -40.61 11.55 -38.40
CA THR A 593 -39.50 11.58 -37.43
C THR A 593 -39.78 10.73 -36.19
N TYR A 594 -40.99 10.79 -35.63
CA TYR A 594 -41.39 9.87 -34.55
C TYR A 594 -41.35 8.40 -34.99
N THR A 595 -41.81 8.06 -36.19
CA THR A 595 -41.78 6.66 -36.66
C THR A 595 -40.35 6.12 -36.76
N TRP A 596 -39.43 6.96 -37.23
CA TRP A 596 -38.00 6.63 -37.25
C TRP A 596 -37.42 6.49 -35.83
N ALA A 597 -37.70 7.43 -34.92
CA ALA A 597 -37.28 7.33 -33.52
C ALA A 597 -37.81 6.04 -32.85
N HIS A 598 -39.10 5.72 -33.05
CA HIS A 598 -39.72 4.51 -32.52
C HIS A 598 -39.01 3.25 -33.01
N THR A 599 -38.67 3.20 -34.30
CA THR A 599 -37.97 2.05 -34.90
C THR A 599 -36.61 1.83 -34.23
N ILE A 600 -35.86 2.91 -34.00
CA ILE A 600 -34.55 2.83 -33.34
C ILE A 600 -34.72 2.44 -31.86
N TYR A 601 -35.61 3.08 -31.10
CA TYR A 601 -35.86 2.69 -29.70
C TYR A 601 -36.39 1.26 -29.54
N THR A 602 -37.15 0.76 -30.53
CA THR A 602 -37.59 -0.65 -30.56
C THR A 602 -36.40 -1.58 -30.71
N ARG A 603 -35.49 -1.27 -31.63
CA ARG A 603 -34.25 -2.03 -31.83
C ARG A 603 -33.36 -2.02 -30.59
N LEU A 604 -33.30 -0.89 -29.87
CA LEU A 604 -32.50 -0.72 -28.66
C LEU A 604 -33.16 -1.29 -27.39
N GLY A 605 -34.44 -1.71 -27.45
CA GLY A 605 -35.18 -2.15 -26.27
C GLY A 605 -35.50 -1.03 -25.26
N ASN A 606 -35.43 0.24 -25.67
CA ASN A 606 -35.72 1.39 -24.80
C ASN A 606 -37.24 1.63 -24.70
N GLY A 607 -37.86 1.04 -23.66
CA GLY A 607 -39.30 1.11 -23.44
C GLY A 607 -39.82 2.52 -23.12
N GLU A 608 -39.03 3.36 -22.45
CA GLU A 608 -39.41 4.74 -22.13
C GLU A 608 -39.45 5.60 -23.40
N GLY A 609 -38.40 5.52 -24.23
CA GLY A 609 -38.35 6.20 -25.53
C GLY A 609 -39.49 5.78 -26.45
N GLN A 610 -39.82 4.48 -26.49
CA GLN A 610 -40.99 3.98 -27.23
C GLN A 610 -42.29 4.60 -26.72
N ALA A 611 -42.51 4.62 -25.40
CA ALA A 611 -43.71 5.20 -24.81
C ALA A 611 -43.85 6.70 -25.12
N ASN A 612 -42.77 7.46 -25.01
CA ASN A 612 -42.73 8.90 -25.31
C ASN A 612 -43.06 9.17 -26.79
N VAL A 613 -42.49 8.37 -27.70
CA VAL A 613 -42.76 8.50 -29.13
C VAL A 613 -44.21 8.12 -29.48
N LEU A 614 -44.75 7.06 -28.87
CA LEU A 614 -46.16 6.66 -29.05
C LEU A 614 -47.12 7.74 -28.56
N TYR A 615 -46.78 8.41 -27.46
CA TYR A 615 -47.52 9.58 -26.97
C TYR A 615 -47.48 10.72 -27.99
N GLY A 616 -46.29 11.08 -28.51
CA GLY A 616 -46.15 12.10 -29.56
C GLY A 616 -46.95 11.77 -30.84
N LEU A 617 -46.93 10.51 -31.29
CA LEU A 617 -47.72 10.03 -32.42
C LEU A 617 -49.23 10.13 -32.18
N ARG A 618 -49.69 9.83 -30.96
CA ARG A 618 -51.10 9.99 -30.57
C ARG A 618 -51.51 11.46 -30.63
N GLU A 619 -50.71 12.36 -30.08
CA GLU A 619 -50.95 13.80 -30.12
C GLU A 619 -50.98 14.35 -31.54
N VAL A 620 -50.05 13.94 -32.40
CA VAL A 620 -50.06 14.30 -33.83
C VAL A 620 -51.34 13.80 -34.50
N LYS A 621 -51.78 12.56 -34.20
CA LYS A 621 -53.03 12.01 -34.75
C LYS A 621 -54.24 12.83 -34.31
N ILE A 622 -54.38 13.13 -33.02
CA ILE A 622 -55.49 13.93 -32.49
C ILE A 622 -55.52 15.32 -33.15
N ASN A 623 -54.38 16.01 -33.18
CA ASN A 623 -54.29 17.36 -33.76
C ASN A 623 -54.52 17.37 -35.27
N TRP A 624 -54.09 16.34 -35.99
CA TRP A 624 -54.33 16.20 -37.43
C TRP A 624 -55.82 16.00 -37.76
N TYR A 625 -56.55 15.22 -36.96
CA TYR A 625 -58.00 15.04 -37.12
C TYR A 625 -58.82 16.24 -36.66
N GLN A 626 -58.34 17.02 -35.69
CA GLN A 626 -59.02 18.22 -35.20
C GLN A 626 -58.80 19.46 -36.10
N LEU A 627 -57.66 19.58 -36.79
CA LEU A 627 -57.32 20.77 -37.59
C LEU A 627 -57.44 20.57 -39.12
N GLY A 628 -57.42 19.34 -39.63
CA GLY A 628 -57.48 19.03 -41.07
C GLY A 628 -56.30 19.61 -41.87
N PRO A 629 -56.11 19.22 -43.15
CA PRO A 629 -55.04 19.76 -43.98
C PRO A 629 -55.40 21.19 -44.43
N ILE A 630 -55.08 22.18 -43.60
CA ILE A 630 -55.13 23.59 -44.01
C ILE A 630 -53.94 23.83 -44.95
N THR A 631 -54.18 23.74 -46.26
CA THR A 631 -53.22 24.12 -47.30
C THR A 631 -53.00 25.64 -47.26
N PHE A 632 -52.02 26.11 -46.50
CA PHE A 632 -51.54 27.49 -46.60
C PHE A 632 -50.55 27.60 -47.77
N ARG A 633 -51.05 27.78 -48.99
CA ARG A 633 -50.24 28.34 -50.09
C ARG A 633 -50.04 29.83 -49.79
N LEU A 634 -48.87 30.22 -49.32
CA LEU A 634 -48.40 31.59 -49.49
C LEU A 634 -47.22 31.61 -50.46
N THR A 635 -47.55 31.94 -51.69
CA THR A 635 -46.65 32.56 -52.66
C THR A 635 -45.97 33.78 -52.06
N GLN A 636 -44.68 33.91 -52.35
CA GLN A 636 -43.85 35.11 -52.19
C GLN A 636 -44.66 36.42 -52.30
N ARG A 637 -44.67 37.21 -51.23
CA ARG A 637 -44.76 38.66 -51.30
C ARG A 637 -44.01 39.27 -50.12
N ASP A 638 -43.14 40.22 -50.44
CA ASP A 638 -42.30 41.03 -49.58
C ASP A 638 -43.04 41.67 -48.38
N PRO A 639 -42.33 42.06 -47.30
CA PRO A 639 -42.93 42.40 -46.02
C PRO A 639 -43.51 43.83 -46.04
N PRO A 640 -44.65 44.09 -45.38
CA PRO A 640 -44.97 45.45 -44.98
C PRO A 640 -44.26 45.76 -43.66
N SER A 641 -43.37 46.72 -43.76
CA SER A 641 -42.77 47.52 -42.71
C SER A 641 -43.78 48.02 -41.66
N SER A 642 -43.30 48.06 -40.40
CA SER A 642 -43.77 48.86 -39.26
C SER A 642 -45.15 48.54 -38.66
N ILE A 643 -45.17 47.93 -37.47
CA ILE A 643 -46.14 48.27 -36.42
C ILE A 643 -45.42 48.35 -35.07
N ARG A 644 -45.49 49.54 -34.47
CA ARG A 644 -44.94 49.93 -33.17
C ARG A 644 -45.67 49.23 -32.03
N PHE A 645 -44.92 48.81 -31.01
CA PHE A 645 -45.43 48.52 -29.67
C PHE A 645 -46.04 49.78 -29.04
N HIS A 646 -47.29 49.70 -28.60
CA HIS A 646 -47.82 50.55 -27.54
C HIS A 646 -47.93 49.72 -26.26
N LEU A 647 -47.02 50.01 -25.32
CA LEU A 647 -47.16 49.73 -23.89
C LEU A 647 -48.39 50.43 -23.34
N LEU A 648 -49.20 49.74 -22.52
CA LEU A 648 -49.89 50.37 -21.39
C LEU A 648 -50.19 49.33 -20.29
N ARG A 649 -49.46 49.53 -19.18
CA ARG A 649 -49.67 49.22 -17.76
C ARG A 649 -49.97 47.80 -17.29
#